data_AF-A0A9Q9DTQ6-F1
#
_entry.id   AF-A0A9Q9DTQ6-F1
#
_cell.length_a   1.000
_cell.length_b   1.000
_cell.length_c   1.000
_cell.angle_alpha   90.00
_cell.angle_beta   90.00
_cell.angle_gamma   90.00
#
_symmetry.space_group_name_H-M   'P 1'
#
loop_
_entity.id
_entity.type
_entity.pdbx_description
1 polymer ?
#
loop_
_entity_poly.entity_id
_entity_poly.type
_entity_poly.pdbx_seq_one_letter_code
_entity_poly.pdbx_strand_id
1 'polypeptide(L)'
;MGSNGIRFSVSDLTPRTARILPTLHVHRLNISLYDAQFDLSTGARIPIPHPIIKDIVAGLLRFQIICADFGVPRHHIRIIATEATRTAINHTEFLEEIHRETGLSVELLAKEDEGKIGAFGIASSFPEMEGVVMDLGGGSTQLTWLATHEGRVKMSPKGAFSFPYGAAALTKKLKELAKGKSHNDAQKALEKFREEMRINFLNAYMNLQVPRDMIDRAKQQNGFSLYLSGGGFRGWGYLLLYQNQTKGHDYPISIINGFKAPSSEFTDTEKLKEVARTSHKIFRVSDRRREQVPAVAFVVNVLANALPHGIKEAHFCQGGVREGVLFQALPQTIRMQHPLTVATSLYAKDSAAGIARLLLHAIPAYDAEYSSLFPGSIGVDIVQALANTVYVHSVMSKESASSSSLYSTSTGFLSSAHGVSHTNRALLALILEESYEVNCPQPRPNIRNSTSISPEETEWLEKRQNNTVWALRDFLSRANISGFDANGYLDRIMENGTALPNVGIAVSGGGWRALMNGAGAIAAFDNTTTNSTSPGHVGGLLQTATYLTGLSGGSWLVGSLYVPQLRSVQELYRMDPNAPDSLWQFDNSIVEGSSGTSPSAVHTDEIGPTTLRTSEYYDQITDEVENKENVGFNTTITDLWGRGLSFQLFNAKDGGPSKDRSLITLGFLLIRSGDYTFSNLTQNGAFQSAQVPLPIIVAIERPPNQLLILENSSIYEINPWEIGTFDPPTTAFAPLQYVGSNFSGGIVLEGQSCVSGFDNMGFVVGTSSSLFNQAYLQVNNTSLPSRVVDYVSRKLEEIGNENNDVSYWTNPFYQFNPAVNMNAKNRILPLVDGGEDLQNIPLHPLLQPPRKVDVIFAVDSSADTSSPGAYWPNGTSLVATYQRSLLKSGHGFPFPVVPDQNTFVNLGLNSKPTFFGCDPENTTQPTPLIVYLPNSPYTYYSNISTFQMETNDTQRNSIIQNGYDVATRAILKLITWAAVQPAQYVGTQMFITVSSSKKRRFLQETFGLRTDQIFNSRNTDFADQTLTAINGHGVDVVLNSLTGDMLEESLRIIADGGVMVKISKKDILDRNKLPITPFDRNISFSAVD
;
A
#
# COMPACT_ATOMS: atom_id res chain seq x y z
N MET A 1 32.43 -41.47 -12.70
CA MET A 1 33.02 -42.61 -11.98
C MET A 1 34.40 -42.22 -11.49
N GLY A 2 34.54 -41.97 -10.19
CA GLY A 2 35.81 -41.57 -9.59
C GLY A 2 36.38 -42.64 -8.68
N SER A 3 37.66 -42.53 -8.33
CA SER A 3 38.42 -43.52 -7.56
C SER A 3 37.79 -43.90 -6.21
N ASN A 4 37.10 -42.95 -5.55
CA ASN A 4 36.54 -43.13 -4.20
C ASN A 4 35.01 -43.28 -4.16
N GLY A 5 34.36 -43.38 -5.32
CA GLY A 5 32.91 -43.36 -5.40
C GLY A 5 32.39 -42.99 -6.79
N ILE A 6 31.27 -43.59 -7.16
CA ILE A 6 30.54 -43.24 -8.38
C ILE A 6 29.44 -42.26 -7.98
N ARG A 7 29.40 -41.09 -8.63
CA ARG A 7 28.46 -40.01 -8.34
C ARG A 7 27.57 -39.78 -9.55
N PHE A 8 26.30 -39.52 -9.28
CA PHE A 8 25.27 -39.22 -10.25
C PHE A 8 24.62 -37.88 -9.91
N SER A 9 24.25 -37.13 -10.94
CA SER A 9 23.50 -35.89 -10.79
C SER A 9 22.70 -35.60 -12.05
N VAL A 10 21.49 -35.07 -11.88
CA VAL A 10 20.66 -34.52 -12.96
C VAL A 10 20.68 -33.00 -12.81
N SER A 11 20.99 -32.29 -13.89
CA SER A 11 21.02 -30.83 -13.91
C SER A 11 20.15 -30.28 -15.03
N ASP A 12 19.39 -29.23 -14.74
CA ASP A 12 18.62 -28.50 -15.74
C ASP A 12 19.55 -27.55 -16.52
N LEU A 13 19.52 -27.64 -17.85
CA LEU A 13 20.30 -26.78 -18.74
C LEU A 13 19.39 -25.90 -19.61
N THR A 14 18.14 -25.71 -19.22
CA THR A 14 17.22 -24.78 -19.87
C THR A 14 17.87 -23.40 -19.97
N PRO A 15 17.86 -22.73 -21.15
CA PRO A 15 18.64 -21.51 -21.39
C PRO A 15 18.46 -20.41 -20.34
N ARG A 16 17.26 -20.29 -19.74
CA ARG A 16 16.95 -19.28 -18.72
C ARG A 16 17.75 -19.43 -17.43
N THR A 17 18.11 -20.66 -17.03
CA THR A 17 18.73 -20.97 -15.73
C THR A 17 20.06 -21.71 -15.86
N ALA A 18 20.45 -22.12 -17.07
CA ALA A 18 21.62 -22.94 -17.35
C ALA A 18 22.92 -22.44 -16.71
N ARG A 19 23.10 -21.11 -16.55
CA ARG A 19 24.27 -20.50 -15.90
C ARG A 19 24.52 -21.02 -14.48
N ILE A 20 23.47 -21.29 -13.71
CA ILE A 20 23.57 -21.74 -12.32
C ILE A 20 23.48 -23.26 -12.18
N LEU A 21 23.50 -24.01 -13.29
CA LEU A 21 23.46 -25.48 -13.33
C LEU A 21 22.51 -26.09 -12.27
N PRO A 22 21.22 -25.72 -12.23
CA PRO A 22 20.31 -26.19 -11.18
C PRO A 22 20.34 -27.70 -11.07
N THR A 23 20.79 -28.21 -9.93
CA THR A 23 20.93 -29.64 -9.72
C THR A 23 19.63 -30.19 -9.14
N LEU A 24 18.88 -30.90 -9.96
CA LEU A 24 17.56 -31.45 -9.61
C LEU A 24 17.66 -32.70 -8.74
N HIS A 25 18.71 -33.50 -8.95
CA HIS A 25 18.91 -34.73 -8.19
C HIS A 25 20.40 -35.06 -8.06
N VAL A 26 20.78 -35.69 -6.94
CA VAL A 26 22.12 -36.22 -6.72
C VAL A 26 22.06 -37.59 -6.04
N HIS A 27 22.94 -38.49 -6.45
CA HIS A 27 23.10 -39.79 -5.80
C HIS A 27 24.58 -40.19 -5.76
N ARG A 28 24.97 -41.04 -4.81
CA ARG A 28 26.32 -41.61 -4.72
C ARG A 28 26.24 -43.11 -4.47
N LEU A 29 26.92 -43.89 -5.30
CA LEU A 29 27.22 -45.29 -5.02
C LEU A 29 28.53 -45.34 -4.22
N ASN A 30 28.48 -46.01 -3.07
CA ASN A 30 29.62 -46.15 -2.15
C ASN A 30 30.58 -47.27 -2.61
N ILE A 31 30.91 -47.30 -3.90
CA ILE A 31 31.85 -48.24 -4.50
C ILE A 31 33.16 -47.49 -4.77
N SER A 32 34.23 -47.90 -4.09
CA SER A 32 35.58 -47.37 -4.31
C SER A 32 36.25 -48.15 -5.42
N LEU A 33 36.28 -47.57 -6.63
CA LEU A 33 36.93 -48.20 -7.80
C LEU A 33 38.43 -48.40 -7.59
N TYR A 34 39.07 -47.58 -6.76
CA TYR A 34 40.47 -47.76 -6.39
C TYR A 34 40.66 -49.00 -5.53
N ASP A 35 39.90 -49.11 -4.43
CA ASP A 35 40.04 -50.23 -3.50
C ASP A 35 39.63 -51.57 -4.14
N ALA A 36 38.65 -51.54 -5.06
CA ALA A 36 38.21 -52.70 -5.84
C ALA A 36 39.31 -53.32 -6.71
N GLN A 37 40.43 -52.63 -6.92
CA GLN A 37 41.56 -53.11 -7.72
C GLN A 37 42.73 -53.62 -6.87
N PHE A 38 42.56 -53.73 -5.56
CA PHE A 38 43.59 -54.28 -4.68
C PHE A 38 43.01 -55.40 -3.82
N ASP A 39 43.74 -56.50 -3.73
CA ASP A 39 43.42 -57.57 -2.81
C ASP A 39 43.70 -57.09 -1.37
N LEU A 40 42.69 -57.15 -0.50
CA LEU A 40 42.78 -56.61 0.86
C LEU A 40 43.75 -57.39 1.77
N SER A 41 44.06 -58.64 1.43
CA SER A 41 44.93 -59.51 2.22
C SER A 41 46.39 -59.43 1.79
N THR A 42 46.65 -59.30 0.49
CA THR A 42 48.00 -59.31 -0.10
C THR A 42 48.48 -57.92 -0.52
N GLY A 43 47.56 -56.96 -0.69
CA GLY A 43 47.86 -55.63 -1.24
C GLY A 43 48.23 -55.63 -2.73
N ALA A 44 48.17 -56.80 -3.40
CA ALA A 44 48.47 -56.94 -4.81
C ALA A 44 47.35 -56.32 -5.67
N ARG A 45 47.72 -55.77 -6.81
CA ARG A 45 46.76 -55.21 -7.76
C ARG A 45 46.02 -56.34 -8.48
N ILE A 46 44.69 -56.31 -8.48
CA ILE A 46 43.80 -57.30 -9.11
C ILE A 46 42.87 -56.62 -10.14
N PRO A 47 42.34 -57.37 -11.13
CA PRO A 47 41.26 -56.88 -11.97
C PRO A 47 40.01 -56.57 -11.13
N ILE A 48 39.19 -55.62 -11.60
CA ILE A 48 37.93 -55.26 -10.93
C ILE A 48 37.04 -56.52 -10.89
N PRO A 49 36.66 -57.02 -9.70
CA PRO A 49 35.90 -58.24 -9.57
C PRO A 49 34.53 -58.16 -10.26
N HIS A 50 34.13 -59.25 -10.93
CA HIS A 50 32.85 -59.33 -11.64
C HIS A 50 31.61 -58.98 -10.77
N PRO A 51 31.52 -59.36 -9.46
CA PRO A 51 30.43 -58.89 -8.59
C PRO A 51 30.35 -57.37 -8.47
N ILE A 52 31.51 -56.68 -8.36
CA ILE A 52 31.56 -55.22 -8.28
C ILE A 52 31.13 -54.60 -9.62
N ILE A 53 31.51 -55.21 -10.75
CA ILE A 53 31.05 -54.77 -12.07
C ILE A 53 29.52 -54.86 -12.17
N LYS A 54 28.90 -55.96 -11.71
CA LYS A 54 27.44 -56.10 -11.66
C LYS A 54 26.79 -55.04 -10.78
N ASP A 55 27.34 -54.73 -9.61
CA ASP A 55 26.81 -53.69 -8.73
C ASP A 55 26.86 -52.30 -9.38
N ILE A 56 27.93 -52.02 -10.13
CA ILE A 56 28.08 -50.78 -10.90
C ILE A 56 27.03 -50.72 -12.01
N VAL A 57 26.87 -51.80 -12.80
CA VAL A 57 25.86 -51.89 -13.86
C VAL A 57 24.46 -51.70 -13.30
N ALA A 58 24.11 -52.38 -12.21
CA ALA A 58 22.82 -52.22 -11.54
C ALA A 58 22.59 -50.77 -11.08
N GLY A 59 23.64 -50.13 -10.54
CA GLY A 59 23.62 -48.72 -10.17
C GLY A 59 23.40 -47.77 -11.36
N LEU A 60 24.04 -48.05 -12.50
CA LEU A 60 23.88 -47.27 -13.74
C LEU A 60 22.49 -47.46 -14.36
N LEU A 61 21.95 -48.69 -14.39
CA LEU A 61 20.58 -48.96 -14.82
C LEU A 61 19.56 -48.20 -13.95
N ARG A 62 19.77 -48.21 -12.62
CA ARG A 62 18.96 -47.38 -11.70
C ARG A 62 19.06 -45.89 -12.04
N PHE A 63 20.24 -45.39 -12.38
CA PHE A 63 20.40 -43.99 -12.79
C PHE A 63 19.70 -43.68 -14.11
N GLN A 64 19.65 -44.62 -15.07
CA GLN A 64 18.88 -44.46 -16.31
C GLN A 64 17.38 -44.36 -16.05
N ILE A 65 16.85 -45.14 -15.09
CA ILE A 65 15.45 -45.03 -14.66
C ILE A 65 15.19 -43.63 -14.08
N ILE A 66 16.06 -43.16 -13.17
CA ILE A 66 15.92 -41.81 -12.60
C ILE A 66 16.00 -40.73 -13.71
N CYS A 67 16.92 -40.89 -14.67
CA CYS A 67 16.99 -40.00 -15.83
C CYS A 67 15.68 -39.99 -16.64
N ALA A 68 15.05 -41.15 -16.86
CA ALA A 68 13.77 -41.25 -17.55
C ALA A 68 12.65 -40.55 -16.75
N ASP A 69 12.60 -40.70 -15.43
CA ASP A 69 11.63 -40.02 -14.55
C ASP A 69 11.75 -38.49 -14.61
N PHE A 70 12.98 -37.97 -14.73
CA PHE A 70 13.24 -36.54 -14.95
C PHE A 70 13.12 -36.09 -16.42
N GLY A 71 12.73 -36.98 -17.34
CA GLY A 71 12.58 -36.67 -18.76
C GLY A 71 13.89 -36.41 -19.51
N VAL A 72 15.03 -36.89 -19.00
CA VAL A 72 16.36 -36.70 -19.62
C VAL A 72 16.49 -37.58 -20.87
N PRO A 73 16.66 -37.00 -22.08
CA PRO A 73 16.87 -37.80 -23.28
C PRO A 73 18.15 -38.63 -23.19
N ARG A 74 18.13 -39.86 -23.73
CA ARG A 74 19.26 -40.80 -23.63
C ARG A 74 20.59 -40.21 -24.14
N HIS A 75 20.57 -39.37 -25.16
CA HIS A 75 21.76 -38.71 -25.73
C HIS A 75 22.35 -37.61 -24.82
N HIS A 76 21.63 -37.17 -23.79
CA HIS A 76 22.13 -36.24 -22.77
C HIS A 76 22.71 -36.97 -21.54
N ILE A 77 22.62 -38.30 -21.47
CA ILE A 77 23.22 -39.09 -20.39
C ILE A 77 24.70 -39.33 -20.69
N ARG A 78 25.58 -38.77 -19.86
CA ARG A 78 27.04 -38.92 -19.99
C ARG A 78 27.63 -39.65 -18.80
N ILE A 79 28.43 -40.69 -19.06
CA ILE A 79 29.23 -41.37 -18.04
C ILE A 79 30.69 -40.99 -18.25
N ILE A 80 31.29 -40.32 -17.27
CA ILE A 80 32.68 -39.87 -17.33
C ILE A 80 33.48 -40.63 -16.30
N ALA A 81 34.63 -41.17 -16.66
CA ALA A 81 35.49 -41.95 -15.77
C ALA A 81 36.93 -41.40 -15.73
N THR A 82 37.56 -41.49 -14.56
CA THR A 82 38.90 -40.92 -14.30
C THR A 82 39.96 -42.02 -14.15
N GLU A 83 41.11 -41.68 -13.56
CA GLU A 83 42.31 -42.52 -13.45
C GLU A 83 42.07 -43.97 -12.96
N ALA A 84 41.20 -44.18 -11.97
CA ALA A 84 40.96 -45.52 -11.44
C ALA A 84 40.38 -46.46 -12.50
N THR A 85 39.51 -45.98 -13.38
CA THR A 85 38.98 -46.79 -14.48
C THR A 85 40.02 -46.95 -15.59
N ARG A 86 40.73 -45.87 -15.94
CA ARG A 86 41.74 -45.86 -17.03
C ARG A 86 42.89 -46.82 -16.78
N THR A 87 43.30 -46.99 -15.53
CA THR A 87 44.47 -47.81 -15.17
C THR A 87 44.14 -49.24 -14.77
N ALA A 88 42.85 -49.61 -14.71
CA ALA A 88 42.42 -50.93 -14.29
C ALA A 88 42.91 -52.02 -15.24
N ILE A 89 43.34 -53.16 -14.68
CA ILE A 89 43.91 -54.28 -15.43
C ILE A 89 42.93 -54.78 -16.51
N ASN A 90 41.65 -54.91 -16.14
CA ASN A 90 40.56 -55.32 -17.02
C ASN A 90 39.67 -54.15 -17.46
N HIS A 91 40.23 -52.94 -17.67
CA HIS A 91 39.42 -51.79 -18.05
C HIS A 91 38.60 -52.01 -19.34
N THR A 92 39.17 -52.65 -20.37
CA THR A 92 38.45 -52.92 -21.63
C THR A 92 37.19 -53.78 -21.40
N GLU A 93 37.35 -54.93 -20.73
CA GLU A 93 36.24 -55.82 -20.35
C GLU A 93 35.19 -55.08 -19.51
N PHE A 94 35.66 -54.30 -18.52
CA PHE A 94 34.78 -53.53 -17.66
C PHE A 94 33.93 -52.50 -18.42
N LEU A 95 34.52 -51.81 -19.41
CA LEU A 95 33.81 -50.83 -20.23
C LEU A 95 32.85 -51.49 -21.23
N GLU A 96 33.25 -52.62 -21.83
CA GLU A 96 32.41 -53.42 -22.72
C GLU A 96 31.19 -53.97 -21.97
N GLU A 97 31.36 -54.44 -20.73
CA GLU A 97 30.26 -54.90 -19.88
C GLU A 97 29.25 -53.78 -19.61
N ILE A 98 29.72 -52.59 -19.22
CA ILE A 98 28.84 -51.43 -19.03
C ILE A 98 28.08 -51.10 -20.32
N HIS A 99 28.76 -51.07 -21.46
CA HIS A 99 28.13 -50.75 -22.73
C HIS A 99 27.11 -51.81 -23.14
N ARG A 100 27.41 -53.09 -22.98
CA ARG A 100 26.51 -54.18 -23.35
C ARG A 100 25.22 -54.16 -22.52
N GLU A 101 25.33 -53.92 -21.21
CA GLU A 101 24.17 -53.98 -20.30
C GLU A 101 23.35 -52.67 -20.27
N THR A 102 23.98 -51.51 -20.43
CA THR A 102 23.30 -50.19 -20.32
C THR A 102 23.08 -49.49 -21.67
N GLY A 103 23.82 -49.90 -22.70
CA GLY A 103 23.94 -49.21 -23.98
C GLY A 103 24.50 -47.79 -23.90
N LEU A 104 25.15 -47.43 -22.78
CA LEU A 104 25.84 -46.15 -22.60
C LEU A 104 27.34 -46.33 -22.75
N SER A 105 28.01 -45.36 -23.35
CA SER A 105 29.46 -45.35 -23.47
C SER A 105 30.08 -44.56 -22.31
N VAL A 106 31.22 -45.06 -21.82
CA VAL A 106 32.00 -44.39 -20.77
C VAL A 106 33.11 -43.57 -21.41
N GLU A 107 33.11 -42.27 -21.16
CA GLU A 107 34.14 -41.34 -21.59
C GLU A 107 35.31 -41.36 -20.58
N LEU A 108 36.45 -41.90 -21.01
CA LEU A 108 37.68 -41.88 -20.22
C LEU A 108 38.37 -40.51 -20.37
N LEU A 109 38.44 -39.74 -19.29
CA LEU A 109 39.19 -38.48 -19.31
C LEU A 109 40.69 -38.75 -19.32
N ALA A 110 41.43 -38.02 -20.15
CA ALA A 110 42.88 -37.91 -20.03
C ALA A 110 43.24 -37.18 -18.73
N LYS A 111 44.49 -37.36 -18.26
CA LYS A 111 44.94 -36.76 -16.99
C LYS A 111 44.93 -35.24 -17.06
N GLU A 112 45.33 -34.69 -18.20
CA GLU A 112 45.39 -33.26 -18.50
C GLU A 112 43.98 -32.67 -18.61
N ASP A 113 43.05 -33.41 -19.22
CA ASP A 113 41.65 -33.01 -19.37
C ASP A 113 40.91 -33.00 -18.03
N GLU A 114 41.19 -33.94 -17.13
CA GLU A 114 40.60 -33.95 -15.77
C GLU A 114 40.92 -32.66 -15.01
N GLY A 115 42.17 -32.17 -15.08
CA GLY A 115 42.58 -30.91 -14.47
C GLY A 115 41.90 -29.69 -15.12
N LYS A 116 41.79 -29.68 -16.45
CA LYS A 116 41.11 -28.62 -17.20
C LYS A 116 39.61 -28.57 -16.89
N ILE A 117 38.93 -29.70 -16.90
CA ILE A 117 37.50 -29.81 -16.60
C ILE A 117 37.24 -29.45 -15.13
N GLY A 118 38.10 -29.90 -14.21
CA GLY A 118 38.03 -29.50 -12.80
C GLY A 118 38.10 -27.97 -12.63
N ALA A 119 38.96 -27.31 -13.41
CA ALA A 119 39.04 -25.85 -13.43
C ALA A 119 37.77 -25.19 -13.98
N PHE A 120 37.11 -25.74 -15.01
CA PHE A 120 35.77 -25.28 -15.43
C PHE A 120 34.72 -25.46 -14.34
N GLY A 121 34.82 -26.52 -13.53
CA GLY A 121 33.95 -26.74 -12.38
C GLY A 121 34.12 -25.64 -11.33
N ILE A 122 35.36 -25.22 -11.08
CA ILE A 122 35.68 -24.12 -10.17
C ILE A 122 35.19 -22.78 -10.75
N ALA A 123 35.47 -22.51 -12.03
CA ALA A 123 34.97 -21.35 -12.75
C ALA A 123 33.44 -21.20 -12.67
N SER A 124 32.69 -22.31 -12.72
CA SER A 124 31.23 -22.26 -12.62
C SER A 124 30.70 -21.67 -11.30
N SER A 125 31.53 -21.71 -10.25
CA SER A 125 31.17 -21.28 -8.89
C SER A 125 31.28 -19.76 -8.67
N PHE A 126 31.75 -18.99 -9.66
CA PHE A 126 31.90 -17.54 -9.54
C PHE A 126 31.51 -16.83 -10.86
N PRO A 127 30.97 -15.59 -10.81
CA PRO A 127 30.77 -14.78 -12.01
C PRO A 127 32.10 -14.41 -12.68
N GLU A 128 33.01 -13.88 -11.87
CA GLU A 128 34.39 -13.58 -12.22
C GLU A 128 35.30 -14.09 -11.09
N MET A 129 36.49 -14.54 -11.47
CA MET A 129 37.48 -15.02 -10.52
C MET A 129 38.86 -14.90 -11.12
N GLU A 130 39.84 -14.66 -10.25
CA GLU A 130 41.23 -14.66 -10.61
C GLU A 130 42.07 -15.13 -9.43
N GLY A 131 42.89 -16.16 -9.64
CA GLY A 131 43.83 -16.59 -8.62
C GLY A 131 44.36 -17.99 -8.84
N VAL A 132 44.93 -18.53 -7.76
CA VAL A 132 45.49 -19.88 -7.72
C VAL A 132 44.38 -20.86 -7.39
N VAL A 133 44.38 -21.99 -8.08
CA VAL A 133 43.34 -23.01 -7.99
C VAL A 133 43.94 -24.33 -7.56
N MET A 134 43.27 -25.01 -6.63
CA MET A 134 43.72 -26.29 -6.10
C MET A 134 42.56 -27.27 -5.93
N ASP A 135 42.72 -28.48 -6.46
CA ASP A 135 41.77 -29.58 -6.26
C ASP A 135 42.44 -30.68 -5.44
N LEU A 136 41.82 -31.05 -4.31
CA LEU A 136 42.30 -32.09 -3.42
C LEU A 136 41.41 -33.34 -3.51
N GLY A 137 41.89 -34.29 -4.31
CA GLY A 137 41.36 -35.64 -4.42
C GLY A 137 41.79 -36.56 -3.27
N GLY A 138 41.43 -37.84 -3.39
CA GLY A 138 41.88 -38.86 -2.44
C GLY A 138 43.30 -39.35 -2.71
N GLY A 139 43.69 -39.48 -3.98
CA GLY A 139 45.01 -39.98 -4.40
C GLY A 139 45.99 -38.89 -4.81
N SER A 140 45.52 -37.80 -5.40
CA SER A 140 46.34 -36.72 -5.92
C SER A 140 45.77 -35.34 -5.60
N THR A 141 46.60 -34.33 -5.84
CA THR A 141 46.29 -32.91 -5.68
C THR A 141 46.76 -32.14 -6.90
N GLN A 142 45.95 -31.23 -7.42
CA GLN A 142 46.24 -30.46 -8.62
C GLN A 142 46.44 -28.98 -8.27
N LEU A 143 47.39 -28.30 -8.92
CA LEU A 143 47.66 -26.87 -8.76
C LEU A 143 47.71 -26.17 -10.13
N THR A 144 46.96 -25.08 -10.29
CA THR A 144 47.04 -24.20 -11.47
C THR A 144 46.65 -22.75 -11.12
N TRP A 145 46.63 -21.85 -12.10
CA TRP A 145 45.95 -20.56 -11.99
C TRP A 145 44.76 -20.51 -12.94
N LEU A 146 43.75 -19.72 -12.57
CA LEU A 146 42.53 -19.55 -13.35
C LEU A 146 42.11 -18.08 -13.32
N ALA A 147 41.70 -17.56 -14.47
CA ALA A 147 41.11 -16.23 -14.61
C ALA A 147 39.86 -16.34 -15.48
N THR A 148 38.75 -15.77 -15.02
CA THR A 148 37.48 -15.77 -15.75
C THR A 148 36.97 -14.35 -15.91
N HIS A 149 36.85 -13.90 -17.15
CA HIS A 149 36.30 -12.59 -17.51
C HIS A 149 35.38 -12.76 -18.73
N GLU A 150 34.19 -12.14 -18.69
CA GLU A 150 33.21 -12.19 -19.78
C GLU A 150 32.89 -13.62 -20.26
N GLY A 151 32.81 -14.58 -19.32
CA GLY A 151 32.54 -15.99 -19.61
C GLY A 151 33.71 -16.76 -20.25
N ARG A 152 34.85 -16.12 -20.51
CA ARG A 152 36.08 -16.77 -20.99
C ARG A 152 36.90 -17.28 -19.81
N VAL A 153 37.22 -18.57 -19.84
CA VAL A 153 38.03 -19.23 -18.81
C VAL A 153 39.46 -19.36 -19.34
N LYS A 154 40.41 -18.67 -18.71
CA LYS A 154 41.85 -18.76 -18.99
C LYS A 154 42.55 -19.49 -17.86
N MET A 155 43.49 -20.36 -18.21
CA MET A 155 44.32 -21.09 -17.25
C MET A 155 45.75 -21.20 -17.77
N SER A 156 46.64 -21.75 -16.95
CA SER A 156 48.03 -21.98 -17.37
C SER A 156 48.10 -22.77 -18.68
N PRO A 157 48.91 -22.32 -19.68
CA PRO A 157 49.19 -23.10 -20.89
C PRO A 157 49.84 -24.45 -20.61
N LYS A 158 50.46 -24.63 -19.43
CA LYS A 158 51.04 -25.89 -18.97
C LYS A 158 50.02 -26.82 -18.29
N GLY A 159 48.76 -26.41 -18.21
CA GLY A 159 47.70 -27.17 -17.55
C GLY A 159 47.80 -27.11 -16.02
N ALA A 160 47.39 -28.19 -15.36
CA ALA A 160 47.49 -28.33 -13.91
C ALA A 160 48.63 -29.28 -13.52
N PHE A 161 49.47 -28.86 -12.59
CA PHE A 161 50.50 -29.74 -12.01
C PHE A 161 49.84 -30.67 -11.01
N SER A 162 50.03 -31.98 -11.19
CA SER A 162 49.44 -33.01 -10.34
C SER A 162 50.50 -33.65 -9.45
N PHE A 163 50.20 -33.73 -8.15
CA PHE A 163 51.08 -34.30 -7.14
C PHE A 163 50.41 -35.49 -6.45
N PRO A 164 51.20 -36.47 -5.95
CA PRO A 164 50.68 -37.62 -5.21
C PRO A 164 50.34 -37.26 -3.74
N TYR A 165 49.74 -36.09 -3.50
CA TYR A 165 49.47 -35.53 -2.17
C TYR A 165 47.98 -35.53 -1.81
N GLY A 166 47.21 -36.45 -2.39
CA GLY A 166 45.78 -36.58 -2.10
C GLY A 166 45.53 -36.94 -0.63
N ALA A 167 44.36 -36.57 -0.10
CA ALA A 167 44.09 -36.68 1.34
C ALA A 167 44.29 -38.10 1.90
N ALA A 168 43.85 -39.15 1.19
CA ALA A 168 44.00 -40.53 1.65
C ALA A 168 45.44 -41.06 1.46
N ALA A 169 46.05 -40.76 0.30
CA ALA A 169 47.43 -41.13 0.01
C ALA A 169 48.41 -40.51 1.03
N LEU A 170 48.19 -39.24 1.36
CA LEU A 170 49.00 -38.52 2.33
C LEU A 170 48.78 -39.02 3.76
N THR A 171 47.55 -39.31 4.18
CA THR A 171 47.30 -39.97 5.48
C THR A 171 48.10 -41.28 5.62
N LYS A 172 48.14 -42.11 4.57
CA LYS A 172 48.94 -43.35 4.57
C LYS A 172 50.44 -43.05 4.63
N LYS A 173 50.93 -42.12 3.81
CA LYS A 173 52.35 -41.73 3.77
C LYS A 173 52.84 -41.18 5.11
N LEU A 174 52.04 -40.35 5.78
CA LEU A 174 52.36 -39.80 7.10
C LEU A 174 52.45 -40.90 8.17
N LYS A 175 51.54 -41.90 8.14
CA LYS A 175 51.61 -43.08 9.02
C LYS A 175 52.85 -43.93 8.75
N GLU A 176 53.21 -44.14 7.48
CA GLU A 176 54.42 -44.89 7.10
C GLU A 176 55.71 -44.18 7.55
N LEU A 177 55.76 -42.85 7.45
CA LEU A 177 56.92 -42.08 7.88
C LEU A 177 57.19 -42.18 9.39
N ALA A 178 56.15 -42.41 10.19
CA ALA A 178 56.22 -42.58 11.65
C ALA A 178 56.39 -44.05 12.10
N LYS A 179 56.05 -45.03 11.25
CA LYS A 179 56.04 -46.46 11.62
C LYS A 179 57.46 -46.98 11.92
N GLY A 180 57.64 -47.54 13.12
CA GLY A 180 58.88 -48.23 13.51
C GLY A 180 60.09 -47.32 13.79
N LYS A 181 59.88 -46.00 13.93
CA LYS A 181 60.95 -45.03 14.22
C LYS A 181 60.81 -44.44 15.62
N SER A 182 61.94 -43.97 16.20
CA SER A 182 61.91 -43.15 17.41
C SER A 182 61.17 -41.84 17.15
N HIS A 183 60.64 -41.19 18.19
CA HIS A 183 59.93 -39.90 18.04
C HIS A 183 60.77 -38.85 17.30
N ASN A 184 62.08 -38.80 17.58
CA ASN A 184 62.99 -37.82 17.00
C ASN A 184 63.29 -38.11 15.50
N ASP A 185 63.41 -39.40 15.14
CA ASP A 185 63.65 -39.81 13.76
C ASP A 185 62.38 -39.72 12.89
N ALA A 186 61.21 -39.95 13.48
CA ALA A 186 59.91 -39.74 12.84
C ALA A 186 59.70 -38.25 12.51
N GLN A 187 60.06 -37.36 13.45
CA GLN A 187 59.97 -35.91 13.25
C GLN A 187 60.91 -35.45 12.12
N LYS A 188 62.21 -35.77 12.18
CA LYS A 188 63.16 -35.47 11.09
C LYS A 188 62.70 -35.96 9.72
N ALA A 189 62.11 -37.15 9.63
CA ALA A 189 61.57 -37.68 8.38
C ALA A 189 60.35 -36.87 7.89
N LEU A 190 59.52 -36.40 8.81
CA LEU A 190 58.38 -35.54 8.53
C LEU A 190 58.82 -34.15 8.05
N GLU A 191 59.80 -33.51 8.70
CA GLU A 191 60.35 -32.21 8.25
C GLU A 191 61.02 -32.31 6.87
N LYS A 192 61.78 -33.39 6.62
CA LYS A 192 62.39 -33.63 5.29
C LYS A 192 61.32 -33.74 4.20
N PHE A 193 60.24 -34.48 4.48
CA PHE A 193 59.13 -34.63 3.55
C PHE A 193 58.34 -33.33 3.37
N ARG A 194 58.19 -32.53 4.44
CA ARG A 194 57.59 -31.19 4.38
C ARG A 194 58.35 -30.29 3.41
N GLU A 195 59.67 -30.28 3.50
CA GLU A 195 60.54 -29.46 2.64
C GLU A 195 60.52 -29.95 1.18
N GLU A 196 60.51 -31.26 0.96
CA GLU A 196 60.31 -31.85 -0.38
C GLU A 196 59.00 -31.37 -1.01
N MET A 197 57.88 -31.45 -0.28
CA MET A 197 56.59 -30.97 -0.75
C MET A 197 56.60 -29.46 -1.03
N ARG A 198 57.25 -28.67 -0.17
CA ARG A 198 57.38 -27.20 -0.33
C ARG A 198 58.11 -26.85 -1.62
N ILE A 199 59.24 -27.51 -1.89
CA ILE A 199 60.02 -27.35 -3.12
C ILE A 199 59.19 -27.74 -4.35
N ASN A 200 58.44 -28.84 -4.28
CA ASN A 200 57.59 -29.29 -5.38
C ASN A 200 56.47 -28.30 -5.72
N PHE A 201 55.81 -27.72 -4.72
CA PHE A 201 54.81 -26.66 -4.95
C PHE A 201 55.44 -25.37 -5.48
N LEU A 202 56.59 -24.95 -4.95
CA LEU A 202 57.31 -23.77 -5.42
C LEU A 202 57.74 -23.93 -6.89
N ASN A 203 58.30 -25.09 -7.24
CA ASN A 203 58.70 -25.40 -8.61
C ASN A 203 57.49 -25.39 -9.56
N ALA A 204 56.35 -25.95 -9.14
CA ALA A 204 55.15 -25.88 -9.96
C ALA A 204 54.67 -24.43 -10.14
N TYR A 205 54.64 -23.62 -9.08
CA TYR A 205 54.32 -22.19 -9.17
C TYR A 205 55.20 -21.47 -10.19
N MET A 206 56.52 -21.67 -10.14
CA MET A 206 57.46 -21.04 -11.08
C MET A 206 57.22 -21.45 -12.53
N ASN A 207 56.71 -22.66 -12.75
CA ASN A 207 56.42 -23.20 -14.09
C ASN A 207 54.99 -22.93 -14.58
N LEU A 208 54.08 -22.47 -13.71
CA LEU A 208 52.68 -22.21 -14.06
C LEU A 208 52.51 -21.01 -15.00
N GLN A 209 53.53 -20.18 -15.19
CA GLN A 209 53.48 -18.96 -16.00
C GLN A 209 52.31 -18.06 -15.54
N VAL A 210 52.29 -17.73 -14.25
CA VAL A 210 51.26 -16.85 -13.68
C VAL A 210 51.36 -15.47 -14.33
N PRO A 211 50.24 -14.88 -14.80
CA PRO A 211 50.24 -13.55 -15.41
C PRO A 211 50.84 -12.47 -14.50
N ARG A 212 51.61 -11.52 -15.07
CA ARG A 212 52.31 -10.48 -14.30
C ARG A 212 51.36 -9.60 -13.50
N ASP A 213 50.23 -9.25 -14.10
CA ASP A 213 49.16 -8.48 -13.49
C ASP A 213 48.53 -9.20 -12.29
N MET A 214 48.37 -10.53 -12.35
CA MET A 214 47.93 -11.34 -11.21
C MET A 214 48.95 -11.30 -10.05
N ILE A 215 50.25 -11.37 -10.37
CA ILE A 215 51.33 -11.28 -9.39
C ILE A 215 51.34 -9.89 -8.73
N ASP A 216 51.20 -8.83 -9.52
CA ASP A 216 51.24 -7.46 -9.00
C ASP A 216 50.02 -7.16 -8.12
N ARG A 217 48.84 -7.67 -8.47
CA ARG A 217 47.66 -7.65 -7.57
C ARG A 217 47.92 -8.42 -6.28
N ALA A 218 48.53 -9.61 -6.35
CA ALA A 218 48.86 -10.39 -5.15
C ALA A 218 49.83 -9.64 -4.23
N LYS A 219 50.81 -8.89 -4.76
CA LYS A 219 51.68 -8.03 -3.96
C LYS A 219 50.92 -6.90 -3.28
N GLN A 220 50.01 -6.23 -4.01
CA GLN A 220 49.22 -5.12 -3.48
C GLN A 220 48.23 -5.58 -2.40
N GLN A 221 47.67 -6.78 -2.54
CA GLN A 221 46.65 -7.32 -1.65
C GLN A 221 47.20 -8.28 -0.58
N ASN A 222 48.53 -8.38 -0.47
CA ASN A 222 49.24 -9.22 0.48
C ASN A 222 48.87 -10.73 0.38
N GLY A 223 48.71 -11.23 -0.84
CA GLY A 223 48.52 -12.65 -1.12
C GLY A 223 47.60 -12.94 -2.31
N PHE A 224 47.62 -14.19 -2.77
CA PHE A 224 46.71 -14.70 -3.80
C PHE A 224 45.35 -15.08 -3.22
N SER A 225 44.29 -14.86 -4.00
CA SER A 225 43.01 -15.56 -3.80
C SER A 225 43.20 -17.03 -4.17
N LEU A 226 42.88 -17.93 -3.25
CA LEU A 226 43.04 -19.37 -3.42
C LEU A 226 41.66 -20.02 -3.59
N TYR A 227 41.43 -20.71 -4.69
CA TYR A 227 40.15 -21.38 -4.99
C TYR A 227 40.30 -22.89 -4.82
N LEU A 228 39.50 -23.46 -3.92
CA LEU A 228 39.65 -24.82 -3.44
C LEU A 228 38.48 -25.70 -3.87
N SER A 229 38.76 -26.84 -4.49
CA SER A 229 37.77 -27.89 -4.75
C SER A 229 38.24 -29.25 -4.21
N GLY A 230 37.37 -30.25 -4.31
CA GLY A 230 37.68 -31.60 -3.89
C GLY A 230 37.16 -31.97 -2.51
N GLY A 231 37.20 -33.27 -2.22
CA GLY A 231 36.57 -33.84 -1.02
C GLY A 231 37.26 -33.43 0.28
N GLY A 232 38.59 -33.31 0.24
CA GLY A 232 39.40 -32.90 1.40
C GLY A 232 39.15 -31.44 1.77
N PHE A 233 39.27 -30.52 0.80
CA PHE A 233 39.06 -29.09 1.06
C PHE A 233 37.61 -28.74 1.40
N ARG A 234 36.60 -29.40 0.82
CA ARG A 234 35.21 -29.22 1.29
C ARG A 234 35.04 -29.65 2.75
N GLY A 235 35.69 -30.74 3.16
CA GLY A 235 35.71 -31.15 4.57
C GLY A 235 36.34 -30.08 5.47
N TRP A 236 37.47 -29.51 5.04
CA TRP A 236 38.14 -28.40 5.71
C TRP A 236 37.26 -27.15 5.82
N GLY A 237 36.56 -26.77 4.75
CA GLY A 237 35.62 -25.65 4.76
C GLY A 237 34.43 -25.85 5.69
N TYR A 238 33.87 -27.08 5.78
CA TYR A 238 32.82 -27.37 6.77
C TYR A 238 33.33 -27.35 8.22
N LEU A 239 34.61 -27.67 8.47
CA LEU A 239 35.21 -27.49 9.80
C LEU A 239 35.34 -26.01 10.17
N LEU A 240 35.75 -25.17 9.21
CA LEU A 240 35.82 -23.71 9.37
C LEU A 240 34.44 -23.12 9.61
N LEU A 241 33.43 -23.50 8.82
CA LEU A 241 32.03 -23.09 9.05
C LEU A 241 31.56 -23.45 10.47
N TYR A 242 31.78 -24.70 10.89
CA TYR A 242 31.41 -25.15 12.23
C TYR A 242 32.12 -24.36 13.33
N GLN A 243 33.42 -24.09 13.17
CA GLN A 243 34.18 -23.26 14.10
C GLN A 243 33.60 -21.84 14.19
N ASN A 244 33.27 -21.25 13.05
CA ASN A 244 32.70 -19.90 12.93
C ASN A 244 31.22 -19.83 13.34
N GLN A 245 30.62 -20.95 13.75
CA GLN A 245 29.24 -21.04 14.24
C GLN A 245 29.15 -21.41 15.73
N THR A 246 30.22 -21.90 16.36
CA THR A 246 30.16 -22.49 17.71
C THR A 246 31.05 -21.79 18.74
N LYS A 247 32.06 -21.03 18.32
CA LYS A 247 33.04 -20.37 19.22
C LYS A 247 32.85 -18.85 19.33
N GLY A 248 31.62 -18.39 19.55
CA GLY A 248 31.29 -16.96 19.73
C GLY A 248 31.23 -16.13 18.44
N HIS A 249 31.08 -16.82 17.30
CA HIS A 249 30.85 -16.22 15.99
C HIS A 249 29.53 -16.75 15.44
N ASP A 250 28.73 -15.87 14.84
CA ASP A 250 27.35 -16.16 14.41
C ASP A 250 27.27 -16.29 12.88
N TYR A 251 28.14 -17.10 12.26
CA TYR A 251 28.13 -17.24 10.79
C TYR A 251 26.85 -17.94 10.29
N PRO A 252 25.92 -17.23 9.60
CA PRO A 252 24.54 -17.71 9.49
C PRO A 252 24.30 -18.67 8.31
N ILE A 253 25.25 -18.80 7.38
CA ILE A 253 25.07 -19.56 6.14
C ILE A 253 25.85 -20.88 6.18
N SER A 254 25.13 -22.00 6.32
CA SER A 254 25.69 -23.37 6.39
C SER A 254 25.94 -24.03 5.02
N ILE A 255 26.06 -23.22 3.95
CA ILE A 255 26.32 -23.65 2.57
C ILE A 255 27.84 -23.57 2.32
N ILE A 256 28.41 -24.52 1.58
CA ILE A 256 29.86 -24.48 1.26
C ILE A 256 30.15 -23.62 0.02
N ASN A 257 29.21 -23.59 -0.91
CA ASN A 257 29.35 -22.84 -2.15
C ASN A 257 29.29 -21.34 -1.89
N GLY A 258 30.36 -20.62 -2.24
CA GLY A 258 30.46 -19.18 -2.01
C GLY A 258 30.95 -18.81 -0.61
N PHE A 259 31.34 -19.81 0.21
CA PHE A 259 32.04 -19.60 1.48
C PHE A 259 33.49 -19.19 1.21
N LYS A 260 33.96 -18.19 1.95
CA LYS A 260 35.36 -17.74 1.94
C LYS A 260 35.89 -17.63 3.36
N ALA A 261 37.17 -17.94 3.55
CA ALA A 261 37.87 -17.81 4.82
C ALA A 261 39.15 -16.98 4.66
N PRO A 262 39.43 -16.02 5.57
CA PRO A 262 40.69 -15.28 5.54
C PRO A 262 41.88 -16.22 5.79
N SER A 263 43.06 -15.83 5.31
CA SER A 263 44.28 -16.62 5.44
C SER A 263 44.60 -17.03 6.88
N SER A 264 44.38 -16.13 7.84
CA SER A 264 44.60 -16.38 9.28
C SER A 264 43.79 -17.56 9.81
N GLU A 265 42.52 -17.68 9.41
CA GLU A 265 41.66 -18.82 9.81
C GLU A 265 41.99 -20.07 8.99
N PHE A 266 42.18 -19.90 7.68
CA PHE A 266 42.44 -21.03 6.78
C PHE A 266 43.73 -21.78 7.12
N THR A 267 44.78 -21.05 7.53
CA THR A 267 46.11 -21.60 7.84
C THR A 267 46.31 -21.96 9.32
N ASP A 268 45.33 -21.70 10.19
CA ASP A 268 45.34 -22.16 11.59
C ASP A 268 45.03 -23.66 11.69
N THR A 269 46.00 -24.46 11.29
CA THR A 269 45.81 -25.91 11.16
C THR A 269 45.69 -26.63 12.50
N GLU A 270 46.25 -26.08 13.58
CA GLU A 270 46.18 -26.72 14.90
C GLU A 270 44.79 -26.58 15.50
N LYS A 271 44.18 -25.40 15.38
CA LYS A 271 42.81 -25.16 15.83
C LYS A 271 41.80 -26.05 15.10
N LEU A 272 41.96 -26.26 13.80
CA LEU A 272 41.06 -27.15 13.04
C LEU A 272 41.28 -28.63 13.33
N LYS A 273 42.51 -29.05 13.63
CA LYS A 273 42.78 -30.41 14.16
C LYS A 273 42.09 -30.61 15.52
N GLU A 274 42.14 -29.60 16.39
CA GLU A 274 41.45 -29.64 17.68
C GLU A 274 39.94 -29.76 17.50
N VAL A 275 39.32 -28.91 16.66
CA VAL A 275 37.88 -28.95 16.35
C VAL A 275 37.48 -30.32 15.82
N ALA A 276 38.28 -30.90 14.90
CA ALA A 276 38.03 -32.23 14.37
C ALA A 276 38.11 -33.33 15.45
N ARG A 277 38.92 -33.16 16.50
CA ARG A 277 39.09 -34.12 17.60
C ARG A 277 37.99 -34.00 18.66
N THR A 278 37.56 -32.79 18.99
CA THR A 278 36.67 -32.51 20.13
C THR A 278 35.19 -32.52 19.76
N SER A 279 34.84 -32.29 18.49
CA SER A 279 33.44 -32.18 18.08
C SER A 279 32.81 -33.55 17.80
N HIS A 280 31.69 -33.85 18.45
CA HIS A 280 30.99 -35.13 18.28
C HIS A 280 30.42 -35.32 16.85
N LYS A 281 29.77 -34.28 16.29
CA LYS A 281 29.13 -34.35 14.97
C LYS A 281 29.29 -33.01 14.24
N ILE A 282 29.78 -33.07 13.00
CA ILE A 282 29.94 -31.90 12.13
C ILE A 282 29.21 -32.19 10.82
N PHE A 283 28.39 -31.25 10.35
CA PHE A 283 27.61 -31.42 9.13
C PHE A 283 28.52 -31.72 7.92
N ARG A 284 28.17 -32.77 7.16
CA ARG A 284 28.92 -33.24 5.97
C ARG A 284 30.40 -33.60 6.17
N VAL A 285 30.86 -33.77 7.42
CA VAL A 285 32.18 -34.32 7.75
C VAL A 285 32.00 -35.72 8.37
N SER A 286 32.24 -36.77 7.58
CA SER A 286 32.21 -38.16 8.06
C SER A 286 33.45 -38.50 8.89
N ASP A 287 33.42 -39.59 9.67
CA ASP A 287 34.57 -40.06 10.44
C ASP A 287 35.82 -40.28 9.57
N ARG A 288 35.63 -40.88 8.39
CA ARG A 288 36.70 -40.99 7.38
C ARG A 288 37.32 -39.64 6.97
N ARG A 289 36.54 -38.55 6.90
CA ARG A 289 37.07 -37.22 6.57
C ARG A 289 37.78 -36.60 7.77
N ARG A 290 37.26 -36.85 8.97
CA ARG A 290 37.87 -36.44 10.24
C ARG A 290 39.27 -37.04 10.40
N GLU A 291 39.45 -38.32 10.05
CA GLU A 291 40.76 -38.99 10.04
C GLU A 291 41.76 -38.39 9.03
N GLN A 292 41.26 -37.73 7.98
CA GLN A 292 42.08 -37.10 6.94
C GLN A 292 42.51 -35.67 7.30
N VAL A 293 41.91 -35.05 8.33
CA VAL A 293 42.20 -33.68 8.74
C VAL A 293 43.69 -33.41 8.97
N PRO A 294 44.47 -34.28 9.65
CA PRO A 294 45.90 -34.05 9.83
C PRO A 294 46.68 -34.00 8.50
N ALA A 295 46.26 -34.77 7.51
CA ALA A 295 46.87 -34.76 6.18
C ALA A 295 46.51 -33.48 5.41
N VAL A 296 45.24 -33.06 5.44
CA VAL A 296 44.81 -31.78 4.81
C VAL A 296 45.53 -30.59 5.47
N ALA A 297 45.61 -30.57 6.80
CA ALA A 297 46.39 -29.61 7.56
C ALA A 297 47.85 -29.55 7.10
N PHE A 298 48.48 -30.70 6.87
CA PHE A 298 49.86 -30.76 6.37
C PHE A 298 50.00 -30.09 5.00
N VAL A 299 49.09 -30.37 4.06
CA VAL A 299 49.07 -29.72 2.73
C VAL A 299 48.87 -28.22 2.84
N VAL A 300 47.88 -27.77 3.63
CA VAL A 300 47.57 -26.34 3.81
C VAL A 300 48.78 -25.59 4.36
N ASN A 301 49.44 -26.14 5.38
CA ASN A 301 50.62 -25.53 5.97
C ASN A 301 51.80 -25.47 4.99
N VAL A 302 52.06 -26.55 4.23
CA VAL A 302 53.12 -26.54 3.22
C VAL A 302 52.82 -25.52 2.12
N LEU A 303 51.57 -25.49 1.63
CA LEU A 303 51.13 -24.59 0.57
C LEU A 303 51.31 -23.12 0.96
N ALA A 304 50.86 -22.75 2.17
CA ALA A 304 50.99 -21.39 2.70
C ALA A 304 52.46 -20.92 2.74
N ASN A 305 53.40 -21.84 2.98
CA ASN A 305 54.84 -21.56 2.99
C ASN A 305 55.53 -21.70 1.61
N ALA A 306 54.84 -22.27 0.62
CA ALA A 306 55.40 -22.52 -0.71
C ALA A 306 55.00 -21.46 -1.74
N LEU A 307 53.79 -20.89 -1.62
CA LEU A 307 53.30 -19.87 -2.55
C LEU A 307 54.00 -18.53 -2.33
N PRO A 308 54.70 -17.97 -3.33
CA PRO A 308 55.24 -16.63 -3.24
C PRO A 308 54.13 -15.61 -2.99
N HIS A 309 54.39 -14.57 -2.22
CA HIS A 309 53.42 -13.54 -1.79
C HIS A 309 52.30 -14.02 -0.85
N GLY A 310 52.20 -15.33 -0.57
CA GLY A 310 51.26 -15.89 0.41
C GLY A 310 49.82 -16.01 -0.11
N ILE A 311 48.92 -16.34 0.82
CA ILE A 311 47.47 -16.50 0.58
C ILE A 311 46.76 -15.35 1.26
N LYS A 312 45.83 -14.70 0.55
CA LYS A 312 44.96 -13.65 1.08
C LYS A 312 43.71 -14.26 1.74
N GLU A 313 42.99 -15.06 0.96
CA GLU A 313 41.76 -15.73 1.37
C GLU A 313 41.55 -17.01 0.56
N ALA A 314 40.86 -17.98 1.17
CA ALA A 314 40.52 -19.26 0.58
C ALA A 314 39.01 -19.30 0.24
N HIS A 315 38.69 -19.52 -1.02
CA HIS A 315 37.35 -19.65 -1.57
C HIS A 315 36.99 -21.13 -1.76
N PHE A 316 35.91 -21.59 -1.14
CA PHE A 316 35.49 -22.99 -1.22
C PHE A 316 34.48 -23.20 -2.35
N CYS A 317 34.84 -24.06 -3.29
CA CYS A 317 34.08 -24.30 -4.50
C CYS A 317 33.31 -25.61 -4.39
N GLN A 318 32.02 -25.58 -4.71
CA GLN A 318 31.23 -26.80 -4.82
C GLN A 318 31.50 -27.54 -6.14
N GLY A 319 31.73 -26.79 -7.22
CA GLY A 319 31.92 -27.34 -8.56
C GLY A 319 33.18 -28.20 -8.66
N GLY A 320 33.04 -29.34 -9.34
CA GLY A 320 34.15 -30.21 -9.71
C GLY A 320 33.99 -30.71 -11.14
N VAL A 321 34.47 -31.92 -11.43
CA VAL A 321 34.48 -32.46 -12.79
C VAL A 321 33.08 -32.50 -13.44
N ARG A 322 32.02 -32.84 -12.69
CA ARG A 322 30.65 -32.95 -13.24
C ARG A 322 30.13 -31.59 -13.69
N GLU A 323 30.19 -30.63 -12.80
CA GLU A 323 29.74 -29.26 -13.06
C GLU A 323 30.63 -28.61 -14.13
N GLY A 324 31.93 -28.95 -14.16
CA GLY A 324 32.88 -28.50 -15.18
C GLY A 324 32.58 -29.01 -16.58
N VAL A 325 32.17 -30.27 -16.74
CA VAL A 325 31.76 -30.79 -18.06
C VAL A 325 30.53 -30.06 -18.58
N LEU A 326 29.54 -29.82 -17.72
CA LEU A 326 28.34 -29.09 -18.11
C LEU A 326 28.67 -27.63 -18.43
N PHE A 327 29.43 -26.97 -17.56
CA PHE A 327 29.80 -25.56 -17.73
C PHE A 327 30.66 -25.33 -18.98
N GLN A 328 31.58 -26.25 -19.30
CA GLN A 328 32.39 -26.18 -20.51
C GLN A 328 31.53 -26.24 -21.78
N ALA A 329 30.47 -27.04 -21.77
CA ALA A 329 29.55 -27.18 -22.90
C ALA A 329 28.65 -25.95 -23.10
N LEU A 330 28.52 -25.08 -22.10
CA LEU A 330 27.68 -23.88 -22.21
C LEU A 330 28.29 -22.84 -23.16
N PRO A 331 27.46 -22.17 -23.99
CA PRO A 331 27.88 -21.02 -24.76
C PRO A 331 28.50 -19.94 -23.89
N GLN A 332 29.46 -19.18 -24.44
CA GLN A 332 30.10 -18.08 -23.71
C GLN A 332 29.07 -17.05 -23.20
N THR A 333 28.04 -16.77 -24.01
CA THR A 333 26.93 -15.85 -23.66
C THR A 333 26.14 -16.28 -22.44
N ILE A 334 26.02 -17.58 -22.18
CA ILE A 334 25.42 -18.11 -20.96
C ILE A 334 26.42 -18.03 -19.81
N ARG A 335 27.67 -18.44 -20.03
CA ARG A 335 28.72 -18.41 -18.98
C ARG A 335 28.99 -17.02 -18.41
N MET A 336 28.86 -15.97 -19.23
CA MET A 336 29.08 -14.58 -18.80
C MET A 336 27.92 -14.00 -17.98
N GLN A 337 26.75 -14.64 -17.95
CA GLN A 337 25.64 -14.17 -17.13
C GLN A 337 26.00 -14.21 -15.64
N HIS A 338 25.51 -13.25 -14.87
CA HIS A 338 25.73 -13.21 -13.44
C HIS A 338 24.84 -14.25 -12.73
N PRO A 339 25.38 -15.13 -11.86
CA PRO A 339 24.63 -16.24 -11.29
C PRO A 339 23.49 -15.78 -10.37
N LEU A 340 23.63 -14.65 -9.66
CA LEU A 340 22.56 -14.14 -8.78
C LEU A 340 21.33 -13.67 -9.59
N THR A 341 21.55 -12.95 -10.69
CA THR A 341 20.45 -12.42 -11.52
C THR A 341 19.74 -13.55 -12.24
N VAL A 342 20.48 -14.56 -12.71
CA VAL A 342 19.91 -15.77 -13.29
C VAL A 342 19.11 -16.57 -12.25
N ALA A 343 19.66 -16.77 -11.05
CA ALA A 343 18.99 -17.53 -9.98
C ALA A 343 17.67 -16.90 -9.54
N THR A 344 17.60 -15.57 -9.55
CA THR A 344 16.39 -14.81 -9.20
C THR A 344 15.42 -14.62 -10.36
N SER A 345 15.86 -14.81 -11.61
CA SER A 345 15.06 -14.55 -12.80
C SER A 345 13.74 -15.35 -12.87
N LEU A 346 13.67 -16.51 -12.22
CA LEU A 346 12.46 -17.34 -12.16
C LEU A 346 11.32 -16.67 -11.39
N TYR A 347 11.65 -15.72 -10.50
CA TYR A 347 10.69 -15.02 -9.64
C TYR A 347 10.31 -13.63 -10.18
N ALA A 348 11.03 -13.17 -11.22
CA ALA A 348 10.81 -11.87 -11.82
C ALA A 348 9.40 -11.73 -12.40
N LYS A 349 8.71 -10.67 -11.97
CA LYS A 349 7.46 -10.18 -12.60
C LYS A 349 7.79 -9.28 -13.78
N ASP A 350 6.80 -8.97 -14.61
CA ASP A 350 6.97 -8.08 -15.78
C ASP A 350 7.49 -6.68 -15.39
N SER A 351 7.19 -6.23 -14.16
CA SER A 351 7.67 -4.97 -13.60
C SER A 351 9.14 -4.98 -13.16
N ALA A 352 9.80 -6.14 -13.04
CA ALA A 352 11.12 -6.26 -12.43
C ALA A 352 12.19 -5.41 -13.16
N ALA A 353 12.15 -5.36 -14.49
CA ALA A 353 13.08 -4.53 -15.27
C ALA A 353 12.87 -3.02 -15.02
N GLY A 354 11.61 -2.59 -14.86
CA GLY A 354 11.26 -1.21 -14.53
C GLY A 354 11.72 -0.82 -13.12
N ILE A 355 11.48 -1.70 -12.15
CA ILE A 355 11.90 -1.53 -10.75
C ILE A 355 13.42 -1.44 -10.66
N ALA A 356 14.16 -2.34 -11.32
CA ALA A 356 15.61 -2.31 -11.32
C ALA A 356 16.16 -1.00 -11.88
N ARG A 357 15.60 -0.50 -13.00
CA ARG A 357 15.96 0.81 -13.56
C ARG A 357 15.68 1.96 -12.60
N LEU A 358 14.51 1.95 -11.96
CA LEU A 358 14.13 2.99 -10.99
C LEU A 358 15.08 3.02 -9.79
N LEU A 359 15.40 1.85 -9.22
CA LEU A 359 16.35 1.73 -8.12
C LEU A 359 17.76 2.17 -8.54
N LEU A 360 18.22 1.81 -9.73
CA LEU A 360 19.51 2.26 -10.25
C LEU A 360 19.56 3.78 -10.49
N HIS A 361 18.46 4.38 -10.98
CA HIS A 361 18.36 5.83 -11.18
C HIS A 361 18.23 6.60 -9.87
N ALA A 362 17.72 5.96 -8.81
CA ALA A 362 17.66 6.54 -7.47
C ALA A 362 19.04 6.59 -6.79
N ILE A 363 20.02 5.81 -7.27
CA ILE A 363 21.40 5.92 -6.80
C ILE A 363 22.00 7.20 -7.42
N PRO A 364 22.48 8.16 -6.62
CA PRO A 364 23.02 9.41 -7.12
C PRO A 364 24.16 9.15 -8.12
N ALA A 365 23.89 9.38 -9.40
CA ALA A 365 24.92 9.27 -10.42
C ALA A 365 25.73 10.58 -10.42
N TYR A 366 27.04 10.49 -10.25
CA TYR A 366 28.02 11.57 -10.51
C TYR A 366 28.33 12.59 -9.41
N ASP A 367 28.06 12.32 -8.14
CA ASP A 367 28.67 13.10 -7.07
C ASP A 367 29.84 12.31 -6.43
N ALA A 368 31.06 12.83 -6.54
CA ALA A 368 32.26 12.20 -5.98
C ALA A 368 32.20 12.12 -4.44
N GLU A 369 31.44 13.02 -3.80
CA GLU A 369 31.25 13.03 -2.35
C GLU A 369 30.26 11.93 -1.92
N TYR A 370 29.12 11.79 -2.60
CA TYR A 370 28.11 10.76 -2.28
C TYR A 370 28.39 9.38 -2.86
N SER A 371 29.14 9.27 -3.95
CA SER A 371 29.56 7.96 -4.52
C SER A 371 30.44 7.17 -3.55
N SER A 372 31.16 7.86 -2.67
CA SER A 372 31.95 7.23 -1.61
C SER A 372 31.09 6.59 -0.50
N LEU A 373 29.83 7.02 -0.35
CA LEU A 373 28.88 6.53 0.64
C LEU A 373 28.11 5.29 0.15
N PHE A 374 28.06 5.04 -1.15
CA PHE A 374 27.41 3.85 -1.68
C PHE A 374 28.37 2.66 -1.69
N PRO A 375 28.08 1.57 -0.95
CA PRO A 375 29.00 0.45 -0.89
C PRO A 375 29.12 -0.21 -2.26
N GLY A 376 30.35 -0.36 -2.77
CA GLY A 376 30.62 -1.01 -4.05
C GLY A 376 30.16 -2.47 -4.15
N SER A 377 29.70 -3.07 -3.04
CA SER A 377 29.06 -4.37 -3.02
C SER A 377 27.61 -4.36 -3.54
N ILE A 378 26.95 -3.20 -3.62
CA ILE A 378 25.60 -3.05 -4.18
C ILE A 378 25.74 -2.65 -5.65
N GLY A 379 25.92 -3.65 -6.50
CA GLY A 379 26.00 -3.47 -7.96
C GLY A 379 24.65 -3.65 -8.66
N VAL A 380 24.66 -3.48 -9.99
CA VAL A 380 23.53 -3.76 -10.88
C VAL A 380 22.94 -5.15 -10.64
N ASP A 381 23.78 -6.14 -10.34
CA ASP A 381 23.34 -7.52 -10.10
C ASP A 381 22.50 -7.68 -8.84
N ILE A 382 22.83 -6.98 -7.75
CA ILE A 382 22.07 -7.00 -6.50
C ILE A 382 20.74 -6.28 -6.70
N VAL A 383 20.75 -5.13 -7.36
CA VAL A 383 19.53 -4.37 -7.65
C VAL A 383 18.58 -5.14 -8.56
N GLN A 384 19.10 -5.77 -9.62
CA GLN A 384 18.30 -6.61 -10.50
C GLN A 384 17.77 -7.85 -9.76
N ALA A 385 18.57 -8.46 -8.88
CA ALA A 385 18.14 -9.60 -8.07
C ALA A 385 17.03 -9.22 -7.09
N LEU A 386 17.16 -8.06 -6.42
CA LEU A 386 16.13 -7.50 -5.55
C LEU A 386 14.82 -7.28 -6.33
N ALA A 387 14.90 -6.61 -7.48
CA ALA A 387 13.73 -6.36 -8.31
C ALA A 387 13.05 -7.65 -8.79
N ASN A 388 13.84 -8.68 -9.09
CA ASN A 388 13.32 -10.00 -9.45
C ASN A 388 12.58 -10.68 -8.28
N THR A 389 12.97 -10.45 -7.03
CA THR A 389 12.45 -11.20 -5.87
C THR A 389 11.56 -10.41 -4.92
N VAL A 390 11.39 -9.10 -5.12
CA VAL A 390 10.71 -8.20 -4.16
C VAL A 390 9.29 -8.67 -3.79
N TYR A 391 8.60 -9.36 -4.69
CA TYR A 391 7.23 -9.84 -4.46
C TYR A 391 7.14 -11.28 -3.95
N VAL A 392 8.25 -12.02 -3.81
CA VAL A 392 8.21 -13.46 -3.49
C VAL A 392 7.49 -13.75 -2.17
N HIS A 393 7.69 -12.90 -1.16
CA HIS A 393 7.07 -13.06 0.16
C HIS A 393 5.88 -12.13 0.41
N SER A 394 5.42 -11.40 -0.62
CA SER A 394 4.36 -10.37 -0.48
C SER A 394 2.99 -10.92 -0.07
N VAL A 395 2.74 -12.21 -0.30
CA VAL A 395 1.50 -12.91 0.07
C VAL A 395 1.48 -13.35 1.54
N MET A 396 2.56 -13.14 2.29
CA MET A 396 2.68 -13.51 3.70
C MET A 396 2.39 -12.31 4.61
N SER A 397 2.08 -12.55 5.90
CA SER A 397 2.04 -11.48 6.90
C SER A 397 3.40 -10.77 6.98
N LYS A 398 3.47 -9.50 7.41
CA LYS A 398 4.73 -8.75 7.44
C LYS A 398 5.82 -9.43 8.27
N GLU A 399 5.44 -10.00 9.41
CA GLU A 399 6.33 -10.74 10.32
C GLU A 399 6.89 -11.99 9.64
N SER A 400 6.00 -12.73 8.96
CA SER A 400 6.35 -13.95 8.23
C SER A 400 7.16 -13.64 6.98
N ALA A 401 6.86 -12.54 6.29
CA ALA A 401 7.53 -12.08 5.08
C ALA A 401 8.96 -11.62 5.38
N SER A 402 9.15 -10.84 6.46
CA SER A 402 10.47 -10.42 6.93
C SER A 402 11.33 -11.64 7.28
N SER A 403 10.84 -12.53 8.14
CA SER A 403 11.54 -13.75 8.55
C SER A 403 11.84 -14.67 7.35
N SER A 404 10.86 -14.90 6.48
CA SER A 404 11.05 -15.75 5.28
C SER A 404 12.06 -15.12 4.31
N SER A 405 12.08 -13.79 4.19
CA SER A 405 13.04 -13.05 3.37
C SER A 405 14.47 -13.23 3.87
N LEU A 406 14.69 -13.10 5.18
CA LEU A 406 15.99 -13.31 5.80
C LEU A 406 16.54 -14.73 5.51
N TYR A 407 15.69 -15.75 5.58
CA TYR A 407 16.09 -17.14 5.34
C TYR A 407 16.06 -17.58 3.87
N SER A 408 15.50 -16.76 2.97
CA SER A 408 15.25 -17.11 1.56
C SER A 408 16.51 -17.51 0.78
N THR A 409 17.65 -16.93 1.14
CA THR A 409 18.94 -17.15 0.47
C THR A 409 19.80 -18.23 1.12
N SER A 410 19.51 -18.65 2.35
CA SER A 410 20.29 -19.65 3.10
C SER A 410 19.58 -21.00 3.19
N THR A 411 18.27 -21.01 3.39
CA THR A 411 17.44 -22.22 3.51
C THR A 411 16.21 -22.21 2.59
N GLY A 412 15.86 -21.07 2.01
CA GLY A 412 14.74 -20.93 1.07
C GLY A 412 15.11 -21.17 -0.40
N PHE A 413 14.41 -20.47 -1.29
CA PHE A 413 14.38 -20.74 -2.72
C PHE A 413 15.71 -20.46 -3.47
N LEU A 414 16.62 -19.70 -2.87
CA LEU A 414 17.97 -19.47 -3.43
C LEU A 414 19.04 -20.37 -2.79
N SER A 415 18.71 -21.18 -1.78
CA SER A 415 19.68 -22.03 -1.07
C SER A 415 20.47 -22.98 -2.00
N SER A 416 19.83 -23.45 -3.08
CA SER A 416 20.43 -24.36 -4.06
C SER A 416 21.17 -23.66 -5.22
N ALA A 417 21.13 -22.32 -5.29
CA ALA A 417 21.71 -21.57 -6.40
C ALA A 417 23.24 -21.71 -6.46
N HIS A 418 23.75 -22.36 -7.51
CA HIS A 418 25.18 -22.47 -7.74
C HIS A 418 25.77 -21.12 -8.17
N GLY A 419 27.01 -20.84 -7.79
CA GLY A 419 27.71 -19.63 -8.20
C GLY A 419 27.41 -18.35 -7.40
N VAL A 420 26.53 -18.39 -6.40
CA VAL A 420 26.19 -17.21 -5.58
C VAL A 420 27.03 -17.15 -4.30
N SER A 421 27.76 -16.05 -4.10
CA SER A 421 28.59 -15.81 -2.91
C SER A 421 27.75 -15.63 -1.64
N HIS A 422 28.34 -15.91 -0.47
CA HIS A 422 27.67 -15.66 0.81
C HIS A 422 27.39 -14.19 1.05
N THR A 423 28.26 -13.29 0.58
CA THR A 423 28.03 -11.83 0.65
C THR A 423 26.78 -11.43 -0.14
N ASN A 424 26.59 -11.93 -1.37
CA ASN A 424 25.42 -11.62 -2.17
C ASN A 424 24.13 -12.21 -1.56
N ARG A 425 24.22 -13.42 -0.99
CA ARG A 425 23.11 -14.05 -0.25
C ARG A 425 22.68 -13.20 0.95
N ALA A 426 23.64 -12.77 1.76
CA ALA A 426 23.39 -11.96 2.93
C ALA A 426 22.83 -10.58 2.56
N LEU A 427 23.43 -9.88 1.60
CA LEU A 427 22.95 -8.56 1.16
C LEU A 427 21.51 -8.64 0.64
N LEU A 428 21.20 -9.59 -0.26
CA LEU A 428 19.84 -9.71 -0.78
C LEU A 428 18.83 -10.07 0.32
N ALA A 429 19.19 -10.98 1.23
CA ALA A 429 18.32 -11.36 2.35
C ALA A 429 18.03 -10.19 3.28
N LEU A 430 19.06 -9.45 3.71
CA LEU A 430 18.93 -8.29 4.58
C LEU A 430 18.13 -7.16 3.92
N ILE A 431 18.39 -6.85 2.64
CA ILE A 431 17.61 -5.83 1.93
C ILE A 431 16.14 -6.22 1.83
N LEU A 432 15.84 -7.50 1.57
CA LEU A 432 14.46 -7.98 1.52
C LEU A 432 13.80 -7.97 2.91
N GLU A 433 14.50 -8.37 3.97
CA GLU A 433 14.03 -8.30 5.37
C GLU A 433 13.69 -6.86 5.77
N GLU A 434 14.65 -5.95 5.64
CA GLU A 434 14.52 -4.52 5.98
C GLU A 434 13.43 -3.82 5.15
N SER A 435 13.12 -4.31 3.95
CA SER A 435 12.01 -3.77 3.16
C SER A 435 10.63 -3.93 3.82
N TYR A 436 10.54 -4.76 4.87
CA TYR A 436 9.34 -4.96 5.69
C TYR A 436 9.39 -4.24 7.05
N GLU A 437 10.53 -3.70 7.48
CA GLU A 437 10.67 -2.91 8.72
C GLU A 437 10.54 -1.40 8.44
N VAL A 438 9.79 -0.68 9.27
CA VAL A 438 9.67 0.79 9.16
C VAL A 438 10.06 1.41 10.50
N ASN A 439 11.15 2.16 10.50
CA ASN A 439 11.62 2.92 11.66
C ASN A 439 10.81 4.22 11.84
N CYS A 440 10.75 4.73 13.08
CA CYS A 440 10.23 6.06 13.37
C CYS A 440 11.00 7.12 12.56
N PRO A 441 10.33 8.20 12.08
CA PRO A 441 11.03 9.31 11.45
C PRO A 441 12.02 9.99 12.42
N GLN A 442 13.00 10.71 11.87
CA GLN A 442 13.94 11.54 12.63
C GLN A 442 13.76 13.01 12.19
N PRO A 443 13.38 13.94 13.11
CA PRO A 443 13.12 13.73 14.53
C PRO A 443 11.90 12.84 14.81
N ARG A 444 11.89 12.17 15.98
CA ARG A 444 10.77 11.31 16.40
C ARG A 444 9.47 12.12 16.55
N PRO A 445 8.30 11.51 16.31
CA PRO A 445 7.02 12.20 16.43
C PRO A 445 6.84 12.80 17.84
N ASN A 446 6.52 14.08 17.89
CA ASN A 446 6.26 14.84 19.10
C ASN A 446 4.92 15.57 18.99
N ILE A 447 4.33 15.88 20.14
CA ILE A 447 3.10 16.67 20.18
C ILE A 447 3.44 18.16 20.28
N ARG A 448 2.54 19.00 19.75
CA ARG A 448 2.65 20.46 19.81
C ARG A 448 1.56 21.05 20.70
N ASN A 449 1.82 22.24 21.24
CA ASN A 449 0.78 23.04 21.89
C ASN A 449 -0.17 23.65 20.85
N SER A 450 -1.41 23.91 21.26
CA SER A 450 -2.49 24.48 20.44
C SER A 450 -2.45 26.01 20.28
N THR A 451 -1.34 26.68 20.61
CA THR A 451 -1.25 28.15 20.52
C THR A 451 -1.28 28.71 19.09
N SER A 452 -1.06 27.86 18.10
CA SER A 452 -1.07 28.19 16.67
C SER A 452 -1.53 26.97 15.86
N ILE A 453 -1.78 27.16 14.56
CA ILE A 453 -1.93 26.05 13.61
C ILE A 453 -0.57 25.36 13.36
N SER A 454 -0.59 24.14 12.81
CA SER A 454 0.65 23.40 12.52
C SER A 454 1.50 24.08 11.44
N PRO A 455 2.83 23.84 11.44
CA PRO A 455 3.69 24.25 10.33
C PRO A 455 3.19 23.73 8.97
N GLU A 456 2.69 22.50 8.93
CA GLU A 456 2.14 21.87 7.73
C GLU A 456 0.89 22.58 7.22
N GLU A 457 -0.06 22.92 8.10
CA GLU A 457 -1.23 23.73 7.74
C GLU A 457 -0.79 25.12 7.25
N THR A 458 0.20 25.73 7.91
CA THR A 458 0.73 27.05 7.53
C THR A 458 1.32 27.06 6.11
N GLU A 459 2.21 26.11 5.79
CA GLU A 459 2.82 25.98 4.46
C GLU A 459 1.76 25.67 3.39
N TRP A 460 0.78 24.84 3.73
CA TRP A 460 -0.29 24.50 2.81
C TRP A 460 -1.21 25.69 2.51
N LEU A 461 -1.49 26.55 3.50
CA LEU A 461 -2.29 27.75 3.34
C LEU A 461 -1.67 28.74 2.35
N GLU A 462 -0.35 28.87 2.30
CA GLU A 462 0.34 29.71 1.30
C GLU A 462 0.03 29.24 -0.14
N LYS A 463 0.00 27.92 -0.35
CA LYS A 463 -0.38 27.31 -1.64
C LYS A 463 -1.88 27.50 -1.92
N ARG A 464 -2.73 27.29 -0.90
CA ARG A 464 -4.18 27.41 -1.02
C ARG A 464 -4.60 28.83 -1.39
N GLN A 465 -3.99 29.85 -0.79
CA GLN A 465 -4.27 31.25 -1.09
C GLN A 465 -4.08 31.58 -2.57
N ASN A 466 -3.02 31.08 -3.21
CA ASN A 466 -2.80 31.29 -4.65
C ASN A 466 -3.91 30.69 -5.52
N ASN A 467 -4.51 29.58 -5.09
CA ASN A 467 -5.61 28.94 -5.80
C ASN A 467 -6.96 29.62 -5.52
N THR A 468 -7.21 30.11 -4.30
CA THR A 468 -8.49 30.72 -3.92
C THR A 468 -8.69 32.11 -4.53
N VAL A 469 -7.61 32.89 -4.77
CA VAL A 469 -7.71 34.22 -5.43
C VAL A 469 -8.49 34.14 -6.73
N TRP A 470 -8.08 33.24 -7.63
CA TRP A 470 -8.63 33.19 -8.97
C TRP A 470 -10.05 32.65 -8.95
N ALA A 471 -10.32 31.66 -8.09
CA ALA A 471 -11.67 31.18 -7.84
C ALA A 471 -12.58 32.30 -7.30
N LEU A 472 -12.08 33.13 -6.39
CA LEU A 472 -12.84 34.23 -5.78
C LEU A 472 -13.10 35.35 -6.79
N ARG A 473 -12.10 35.69 -7.59
CA ARG A 473 -12.22 36.65 -8.70
C ARG A 473 -13.29 36.24 -9.69
N ASP A 474 -13.21 35.00 -10.14
CA ASP A 474 -14.13 34.41 -11.11
C ASP A 474 -15.56 34.33 -10.55
N PHE A 475 -15.72 33.87 -9.30
CA PHE A 475 -17.00 33.83 -8.60
C PHE A 475 -17.63 35.23 -8.42
N LEU A 476 -16.90 36.19 -7.86
CA LEU A 476 -17.43 37.54 -7.60
C LEU A 476 -17.73 38.31 -8.90
N SER A 477 -16.92 38.12 -9.95
CA SER A 477 -17.18 38.70 -11.27
C SER A 477 -18.48 38.15 -11.88
N ARG A 478 -18.72 36.85 -11.76
CA ARG A 478 -19.97 36.22 -12.20
C ARG A 478 -21.18 36.64 -11.38
N ALA A 479 -21.00 36.85 -10.08
CA ALA A 479 -22.06 37.32 -9.20
C ALA A 479 -22.60 38.69 -9.63
N ASN A 480 -21.78 39.50 -10.32
CA ASN A 480 -22.15 40.78 -10.93
C ASN A 480 -22.94 41.69 -9.98
N ILE A 481 -22.40 41.86 -8.77
CA ILE A 481 -23.04 42.61 -7.69
C ILE A 481 -23.06 44.10 -8.08
N SER A 482 -24.26 44.67 -8.19
CA SER A 482 -24.43 46.07 -8.59
C SER A 482 -23.70 47.02 -7.65
N GLY A 483 -22.82 47.87 -8.22
CA GLY A 483 -22.05 48.86 -7.45
C GLY A 483 -20.78 48.32 -6.78
N PHE A 484 -20.42 47.06 -7.01
CA PHE A 484 -19.20 46.45 -6.47
C PHE A 484 -18.24 46.04 -7.60
N ASP A 485 -17.07 46.68 -7.64
CA ASP A 485 -15.97 46.30 -8.55
C ASP A 485 -15.13 45.19 -7.93
N ALA A 486 -15.47 43.94 -8.27
CA ALA A 486 -14.80 42.75 -7.76
C ALA A 486 -13.32 42.68 -8.16
N ASN A 487 -12.96 43.05 -9.39
CA ASN A 487 -11.58 42.99 -9.86
C ASN A 487 -10.72 44.03 -9.16
N GLY A 488 -11.17 45.29 -9.12
CA GLY A 488 -10.45 46.33 -8.41
C GLY A 488 -10.38 46.11 -6.89
N TYR A 489 -11.38 45.46 -6.27
CA TYR A 489 -11.30 45.04 -4.86
C TYR A 489 -10.17 44.02 -4.64
N LEU A 490 -10.09 42.99 -5.47
CA LEU A 490 -9.06 41.96 -5.34
C LEU A 490 -7.67 42.50 -5.68
N ASP A 491 -7.54 43.32 -6.72
CA ASP A 491 -6.25 43.96 -7.07
C ASP A 491 -5.72 44.79 -5.90
N ARG A 492 -6.57 45.58 -5.25
CA ARG A 492 -6.18 46.35 -4.05
C ARG A 492 -5.75 45.48 -2.88
N ILE A 493 -6.38 44.32 -2.67
CA ILE A 493 -6.01 43.41 -1.58
C ILE A 493 -4.64 42.79 -1.86
N MET A 494 -4.42 42.35 -3.09
CA MET A 494 -3.17 41.74 -3.55
C MET A 494 -2.00 42.73 -3.55
N GLU A 495 -2.22 43.99 -3.94
CA GLU A 495 -1.20 45.05 -3.96
C GLU A 495 -0.83 45.57 -2.56
N ASN A 496 -1.81 45.75 -1.67
CA ASN A 496 -1.58 46.29 -0.33
C ASN A 496 -1.13 45.24 0.71
N GLY A 497 -0.99 43.98 0.30
CA GLY A 497 -0.59 42.88 1.19
C GLY A 497 -1.59 42.59 2.31
N THR A 498 -2.86 42.89 2.09
CA THR A 498 -3.95 42.51 3.01
C THR A 498 -4.35 41.06 2.74
N ALA A 499 -4.72 40.31 3.78
CA ALA A 499 -5.09 38.91 3.61
C ALA A 499 -6.40 38.77 2.83
N LEU A 500 -6.48 37.78 1.94
CA LEU A 500 -7.71 37.43 1.24
C LEU A 500 -8.75 36.87 2.23
N PRO A 501 -10.05 37.05 1.95
CA PRO A 501 -11.09 36.45 2.78
C PRO A 501 -10.95 34.93 2.84
N ASN A 502 -10.78 34.38 4.04
CA ASN A 502 -10.78 32.94 4.28
C ASN A 502 -12.21 32.45 4.42
N VAL A 503 -12.61 31.52 3.56
CA VAL A 503 -13.96 30.95 3.53
C VAL A 503 -13.94 29.54 4.13
N GLY A 504 -14.80 29.29 5.11
CA GLY A 504 -15.05 27.97 5.67
C GLY A 504 -16.40 27.40 5.22
N ILE A 505 -16.49 26.10 5.07
CA ILE A 505 -17.76 25.37 4.89
C ILE A 505 -17.89 24.36 6.03
N ALA A 506 -19.03 24.34 6.70
CA ALA A 506 -19.32 23.39 7.78
C ALA A 506 -20.59 22.59 7.43
N VAL A 507 -20.48 21.26 7.45
CA VAL A 507 -21.59 20.35 7.18
C VAL A 507 -21.97 19.62 8.47
N SER A 508 -23.23 19.75 8.88
CA SER A 508 -23.72 19.20 10.15
C SER A 508 -23.77 17.68 10.20
N GLY A 509 -24.05 17.14 11.39
CA GLY A 509 -24.47 15.75 11.59
C GLY A 509 -25.93 15.48 11.21
N GLY A 510 -26.29 14.19 11.18
CA GLY A 510 -27.64 13.73 10.82
C GLY A 510 -27.71 12.51 9.88
N GLY A 511 -26.71 11.63 9.91
CA GLY A 511 -26.68 10.41 9.09
C GLY A 511 -26.79 10.67 7.58
N TRP A 512 -27.52 9.81 6.86
CA TRP A 512 -27.71 9.94 5.41
C TRP A 512 -28.33 11.27 4.99
N ARG A 513 -29.26 11.80 5.81
CA ARG A 513 -29.88 13.11 5.55
C ARG A 513 -28.82 14.21 5.44
N ALA A 514 -27.88 14.24 6.39
CA ALA A 514 -26.83 15.23 6.42
C ALA A 514 -25.83 15.06 5.29
N LEU A 515 -25.43 13.82 4.99
CA LEU A 515 -24.57 13.54 3.83
C LEU A 515 -25.22 14.03 2.54
N MET A 516 -26.48 13.68 2.27
CA MET A 516 -27.14 13.98 1.00
C MET A 516 -27.52 15.46 0.87
N ASN A 517 -28.03 16.09 1.93
CA ASN A 517 -28.32 17.53 1.91
C ASN A 517 -27.02 18.35 1.78
N GLY A 518 -25.98 17.97 2.53
CA GLY A 518 -24.64 18.54 2.40
C GLY A 518 -24.07 18.37 0.99
N ALA A 519 -24.21 17.16 0.41
CA ALA A 519 -23.78 16.88 -0.95
C ALA A 519 -24.47 17.78 -1.97
N GLY A 520 -25.76 18.05 -1.80
CA GLY A 520 -26.50 19.02 -2.61
C GLY A 520 -25.89 20.42 -2.57
N ALA A 521 -25.58 20.91 -1.37
CA ALA A 521 -24.93 22.21 -1.18
C ALA A 521 -23.52 22.24 -1.80
N ILE A 522 -22.70 21.20 -1.57
CA ILE A 522 -21.37 21.09 -2.17
C ILE A 522 -21.46 21.04 -3.70
N ALA A 523 -22.40 20.29 -4.28
CA ALA A 523 -22.63 20.26 -5.72
C ALA A 523 -23.01 21.63 -6.29
N ALA A 524 -23.77 22.44 -5.54
CA ALA A 524 -24.08 23.82 -5.92
C ALA A 524 -22.85 24.74 -5.88
N PHE A 525 -21.97 24.53 -4.90
CA PHE A 525 -20.76 25.32 -4.71
C PHE A 525 -19.61 24.94 -5.64
N ASP A 526 -19.63 23.72 -6.17
CA ASP A 526 -18.57 23.19 -7.03
C ASP A 526 -18.73 23.66 -8.48
N ASN A 527 -17.71 24.31 -9.03
CA ASN A 527 -17.69 24.75 -10.43
C ASN A 527 -17.57 23.61 -11.46
N THR A 528 -17.22 22.40 -11.03
CA THR A 528 -17.13 21.22 -11.91
C THR A 528 -18.50 20.58 -12.15
N THR A 529 -19.48 20.88 -11.29
CA THR A 529 -20.85 20.40 -11.45
C THR A 529 -21.50 20.96 -12.72
N THR A 530 -22.03 20.06 -13.54
CA THR A 530 -23.32 20.23 -14.24
C THR A 530 -23.99 21.61 -14.27
N ASN A 531 -23.57 22.59 -15.10
CA ASN A 531 -24.22 23.93 -15.21
C ASN A 531 -24.19 24.81 -13.94
N SER A 532 -23.30 24.56 -12.98
CA SER A 532 -23.24 25.32 -11.71
C SER A 532 -22.63 26.72 -11.81
N THR A 533 -22.06 27.10 -12.96
CA THR A 533 -21.43 28.42 -13.18
C THR A 533 -22.26 29.36 -14.05
N SER A 534 -23.47 28.96 -14.46
CA SER A 534 -24.39 29.82 -15.23
C SER A 534 -24.83 31.05 -14.42
N PRO A 535 -25.13 32.21 -15.05
CA PRO A 535 -25.52 33.42 -14.33
C PRO A 535 -26.65 33.19 -13.31
N GLY A 536 -26.40 33.54 -12.04
CA GLY A 536 -27.33 33.31 -10.92
C GLY A 536 -27.09 32.02 -10.12
N HIS A 537 -26.10 31.20 -10.49
CA HIS A 537 -25.65 30.06 -9.70
C HIS A 537 -24.42 30.42 -8.85
N VAL A 538 -24.08 29.55 -7.90
CA VAL A 538 -23.03 29.79 -6.90
C VAL A 538 -21.81 28.86 -7.04
N GLY A 539 -21.65 28.22 -8.20
CA GLY A 539 -20.47 27.41 -8.50
C GLY A 539 -19.19 28.24 -8.44
N GLY A 540 -18.14 27.65 -7.87
CA GLY A 540 -16.87 28.31 -7.55
C GLY A 540 -16.67 28.53 -6.06
N LEU A 541 -17.74 28.55 -5.24
CA LEU A 541 -17.62 28.72 -3.79
C LEU A 541 -16.78 27.62 -3.12
N LEU A 542 -16.87 26.37 -3.58
CA LEU A 542 -16.04 25.28 -3.06
C LEU A 542 -14.56 25.53 -3.36
N GLN A 543 -14.26 26.02 -4.56
CA GLN A 543 -12.90 26.37 -4.96
C GLN A 543 -12.37 27.59 -4.19
N THR A 544 -13.24 28.48 -3.70
CA THR A 544 -12.85 29.58 -2.79
C THR A 544 -12.64 29.17 -1.35
N ALA A 545 -13.22 28.05 -0.91
CA ALA A 545 -13.18 27.63 0.49
C ALA A 545 -11.77 27.20 0.92
N THR A 546 -11.27 27.73 2.02
CA THR A 546 -10.00 27.29 2.63
C THR A 546 -10.20 26.00 3.41
N TYR A 547 -11.33 25.86 4.10
CA TYR A 547 -11.63 24.76 5.01
C TYR A 547 -12.99 24.11 4.71
N LEU A 548 -13.07 22.79 4.90
CA LEU A 548 -14.31 22.02 4.84
C LEU A 548 -14.41 21.12 6.08
N THR A 549 -15.32 21.42 6.99
CA THR A 549 -15.53 20.67 8.23
C THR A 549 -16.76 19.78 8.16
N GLY A 550 -16.67 18.59 8.75
CA GLY A 550 -17.77 17.63 8.85
C GLY A 550 -17.79 16.93 10.21
N LEU A 551 -18.99 16.66 10.73
CA LEU A 551 -19.19 15.77 11.88
C LEU A 551 -20.32 14.79 11.59
N SER A 552 -20.31 13.60 12.21
CA SER A 552 -21.35 12.59 12.03
C SER A 552 -21.65 12.31 10.55
N GLY A 553 -22.91 12.36 10.10
CA GLY A 553 -23.25 12.25 8.67
C GLY A 553 -22.53 13.23 7.73
N GLY A 554 -22.18 14.43 8.20
CA GLY A 554 -21.32 15.38 7.47
C GLY A 554 -19.88 14.89 7.34
N SER A 555 -19.37 14.13 8.32
CA SER A 555 -18.05 13.47 8.21
C SER A 555 -18.03 12.39 7.14
N TRP A 556 -19.16 11.70 6.88
CA TRP A 556 -19.28 10.72 5.81
C TRP A 556 -19.16 11.37 4.43
N LEU A 557 -19.78 12.55 4.27
CA LEU A 557 -19.65 13.36 3.06
C LEU A 557 -18.19 13.80 2.86
N VAL A 558 -17.58 14.39 3.88
CA VAL A 558 -16.20 14.87 3.81
C VAL A 558 -15.23 13.71 3.56
N GLY A 559 -15.38 12.58 4.25
CA GLY A 559 -14.53 11.40 4.04
C GLY A 559 -14.65 10.84 2.62
N SER A 560 -15.87 10.68 2.11
CA SER A 560 -16.09 10.07 0.78
C SER A 560 -15.69 10.95 -0.40
N LEU A 561 -15.68 12.29 -0.23
CA LEU A 561 -15.20 13.20 -1.27
C LEU A 561 -13.68 13.06 -1.53
N TYR A 562 -12.89 12.63 -0.54
CA TYR A 562 -11.42 12.70 -0.57
C TYR A 562 -10.70 11.38 -0.92
N VAL A 563 -11.42 10.30 -1.30
CA VAL A 563 -10.85 8.96 -1.51
C VAL A 563 -11.23 8.35 -2.87
N PRO A 564 -10.32 7.65 -3.60
CA PRO A 564 -8.87 7.85 -3.76
C PRO A 564 -8.52 8.93 -4.79
N GLN A 565 -9.52 9.42 -5.54
CA GLN A 565 -9.43 10.57 -6.43
C GLN A 565 -10.55 11.52 -5.98
N LEU A 566 -10.24 12.80 -5.84
CA LEU A 566 -11.25 13.80 -5.50
C LEU A 566 -12.31 13.80 -6.60
N ARG A 567 -13.53 13.40 -6.24
CA ARG A 567 -14.67 13.31 -7.14
C ARG A 567 -15.64 14.42 -6.82
N SER A 568 -16.23 15.00 -7.84
CA SER A 568 -17.43 15.82 -7.67
C SER A 568 -18.54 14.96 -7.07
N VAL A 569 -19.43 15.60 -6.31
CA VAL A 569 -20.64 14.94 -5.79
C VAL A 569 -21.38 14.21 -6.92
N GLN A 570 -21.44 14.83 -8.09
CA GLN A 570 -22.08 14.31 -9.27
C GLN A 570 -21.46 13.01 -9.81
N GLU A 571 -20.14 12.83 -9.73
CA GLU A 571 -19.46 11.57 -10.11
C GLU A 571 -19.68 10.45 -9.09
N LEU A 572 -20.03 10.77 -7.84
CA LEU A 572 -20.26 9.77 -6.79
C LEU A 572 -21.63 9.08 -6.94
N TYR A 573 -22.65 9.77 -7.46
CA TYR A 573 -24.03 9.22 -7.58
C TYR A 573 -24.61 9.10 -9.01
N ARG A 574 -23.91 9.55 -10.08
CA ARG A 574 -24.49 9.54 -11.44
C ARG A 574 -24.66 8.13 -12.02
N MET A 575 -25.86 7.91 -12.57
CA MET A 575 -26.24 6.78 -13.41
C MET A 575 -25.93 7.07 -14.89
N ASP A 576 -24.68 6.95 -15.31
CA ASP A 576 -24.40 6.73 -16.74
C ASP A 576 -24.33 5.21 -16.97
N PRO A 577 -25.18 4.61 -17.81
CA PRO A 577 -25.11 3.18 -18.12
C PRO A 577 -23.79 2.75 -18.78
N ASN A 578 -22.94 3.70 -19.19
CA ASN A 578 -21.59 3.46 -19.72
C ASN A 578 -20.46 3.85 -18.75
N ALA A 579 -20.77 4.42 -17.58
CA ALA A 579 -19.76 4.70 -16.56
C ALA A 579 -19.71 3.53 -15.58
N PRO A 580 -18.58 2.80 -15.49
CA PRO A 580 -18.40 1.81 -14.45
C PRO A 580 -18.29 2.56 -13.10
N ASP A 581 -19.06 2.12 -12.11
CA ASP A 581 -18.83 2.36 -10.68
C ASP A 581 -19.36 3.69 -10.08
N SER A 582 -20.67 3.78 -9.85
CA SER A 582 -21.22 4.74 -8.88
C SER A 582 -20.98 4.22 -7.45
N LEU A 583 -20.31 5.02 -6.61
CA LEU A 583 -19.93 4.64 -5.24
C LEU A 583 -21.08 4.79 -4.24
N TRP A 584 -21.88 5.85 -4.33
CA TRP A 584 -22.94 6.15 -3.36
C TRP A 584 -24.23 5.38 -3.60
N GLN A 585 -24.20 4.07 -3.48
CA GLN A 585 -25.38 3.18 -3.59
C GLN A 585 -25.95 2.90 -2.19
N PHE A 586 -26.97 3.67 -1.78
CA PHE A 586 -27.53 3.62 -0.43
C PHE A 586 -28.77 2.71 -0.30
N ASP A 587 -29.12 1.96 -1.36
CA ASP A 587 -30.20 0.99 -1.35
C ASP A 587 -29.86 -0.26 -0.51
N ASN A 588 -28.58 -0.50 -0.26
CA ASN A 588 -28.09 -1.55 0.62
C ASN A 588 -27.87 -1.00 2.05
N SER A 589 -28.32 -1.75 3.06
CA SER A 589 -28.11 -1.38 4.47
C SER A 589 -26.64 -1.52 4.88
N ILE A 590 -26.10 -0.53 5.62
CA ILE A 590 -24.75 -0.62 6.23
C ILE A 590 -24.65 -1.85 7.14
N VAL A 591 -25.76 -2.21 7.80
CA VAL A 591 -25.77 -3.33 8.75
C VAL A 591 -25.81 -4.65 7.99
N GLU A 592 -26.60 -4.78 6.92
CA GLU A 592 -26.81 -6.09 6.28
C GLU A 592 -25.88 -6.37 5.08
N GLY A 593 -25.15 -5.37 4.58
CA GLY A 593 -24.40 -5.46 3.33
C GLY A 593 -25.33 -5.53 2.10
N SER A 594 -24.83 -5.99 0.95
CA SER A 594 -25.66 -6.14 -0.25
C SER A 594 -26.55 -7.38 -0.17
N SER A 595 -27.88 -7.19 -0.21
CA SER A 595 -28.87 -8.28 -0.06
C SER A 595 -29.07 -9.14 -1.32
N GLY A 596 -28.22 -8.99 -2.35
CA GLY A 596 -28.28 -9.77 -3.59
C GLY A 596 -29.59 -9.64 -4.38
N THR A 597 -30.46 -8.68 -4.05
CA THR A 597 -31.81 -8.54 -4.63
C THR A 597 -32.06 -7.21 -5.34
N SER A 598 -31.07 -6.30 -5.42
CA SER A 598 -31.23 -5.05 -6.17
C SER A 598 -31.26 -5.34 -7.68
N PRO A 599 -32.35 -5.03 -8.41
CA PRO A 599 -32.54 -5.38 -9.83
C PRO A 599 -31.60 -4.62 -10.79
N SER A 600 -30.78 -3.71 -10.27
CA SER A 600 -29.93 -2.79 -11.04
C SER A 600 -28.50 -3.30 -11.25
N ALA A 601 -28.11 -4.42 -10.64
CA ALA A 601 -26.78 -5.01 -10.82
C ALA A 601 -26.69 -5.80 -12.14
N VAL A 602 -26.58 -5.07 -13.25
CA VAL A 602 -26.15 -5.66 -14.53
C VAL A 602 -24.69 -6.06 -14.41
N HIS A 603 -24.43 -7.35 -14.59
CA HIS A 603 -23.12 -7.98 -14.61
C HIS A 603 -22.12 -7.28 -15.55
N THR A 604 -21.04 -6.75 -14.97
CA THR A 604 -19.71 -6.71 -15.59
C THR A 604 -18.70 -7.12 -14.52
N ASP A 605 -17.81 -8.07 -14.84
CA ASP A 605 -16.80 -8.66 -13.94
C ASP A 605 -15.67 -7.69 -13.51
N GLU A 606 -15.93 -6.39 -13.40
CA GLU A 606 -14.95 -5.36 -13.03
C GLU A 606 -15.48 -4.43 -11.92
N ILE A 607 -14.84 -4.55 -10.75
CA ILE A 607 -14.53 -3.51 -9.73
C ILE A 607 -15.71 -2.74 -9.07
N GLY A 608 -16.43 -3.36 -8.12
CA GLY A 608 -17.27 -2.63 -7.15
C GLY A 608 -17.57 -3.41 -5.85
N PRO A 609 -17.82 -2.73 -4.71
CA PRO A 609 -18.05 -3.34 -3.38
C PRO A 609 -19.40 -4.07 -3.20
N THR A 610 -20.22 -4.16 -4.24
CA THR A 610 -21.65 -4.56 -4.19
C THR A 610 -21.92 -6.05 -4.43
N THR A 611 -20.90 -6.93 -4.31
CA THR A 611 -21.03 -8.37 -4.61
C THR A 611 -20.86 -9.31 -3.43
N LEU A 612 -20.63 -8.81 -2.21
CA LEU A 612 -20.38 -9.65 -1.04
C LEU A 612 -21.68 -10.20 -0.44
N ARG A 613 -21.72 -11.50 -0.10
CA ARG A 613 -22.82 -12.05 0.70
C ARG A 613 -22.76 -11.47 2.10
N THR A 614 -23.92 -11.28 2.75
CA THR A 614 -24.02 -10.76 4.13
C THR A 614 -23.12 -11.50 5.13
N SER A 615 -22.93 -12.82 4.99
CA SER A 615 -21.98 -13.57 5.83
C SER A 615 -20.51 -13.19 5.56
N GLU A 616 -20.11 -13.06 4.29
CA GLU A 616 -18.74 -12.71 3.90
C GLU A 616 -18.39 -11.28 4.31
N TYR A 617 -19.35 -10.36 4.21
CA TYR A 617 -19.26 -8.98 4.69
C TYR A 617 -18.91 -8.92 6.19
N TYR A 618 -19.65 -9.65 7.02
CA TYR A 618 -19.40 -9.68 8.45
C TYR A 618 -18.15 -10.48 8.84
N ASP A 619 -17.84 -11.58 8.17
CA ASP A 619 -16.60 -12.33 8.39
C ASP A 619 -15.38 -11.41 8.17
N GLN A 620 -15.37 -10.64 7.08
CA GLN A 620 -14.30 -9.67 6.82
C GLN A 620 -14.19 -8.58 7.89
N ILE A 621 -15.32 -7.95 8.26
CA ILE A 621 -15.35 -6.91 9.29
C ILE A 621 -14.83 -7.46 10.63
N THR A 622 -15.32 -8.62 11.05
CA THR A 622 -14.93 -9.22 12.33
C THR A 622 -13.47 -9.66 12.35
N ASP A 623 -12.97 -10.30 11.30
CA ASP A 623 -11.57 -10.72 11.20
C ASP A 623 -10.62 -9.50 11.28
N GLU A 624 -10.97 -8.37 10.68
CA GLU A 624 -10.13 -7.16 10.70
C GLU A 624 -10.10 -6.48 12.07
N VAL A 625 -11.24 -6.39 12.74
CA VAL A 625 -11.30 -5.87 14.11
C VAL A 625 -10.60 -6.83 15.08
N GLU A 626 -10.75 -8.15 14.91
CA GLU A 626 -10.03 -9.17 15.67
C GLU A 626 -8.51 -9.08 15.44
N ASN A 627 -8.05 -8.80 14.21
CA ASN A 627 -6.63 -8.57 13.93
C ASN A 627 -6.07 -7.33 14.65
N LYS A 628 -6.84 -6.23 14.72
CA LYS A 628 -6.48 -5.03 15.52
C LYS A 628 -6.38 -5.37 17.02
N GLU A 629 -7.29 -6.19 17.52
CA GLU A 629 -7.29 -6.68 18.90
C GLU A 629 -6.09 -7.60 19.20
N ASN A 630 -5.77 -8.53 18.29
CA ASN A 630 -4.67 -9.49 18.42
C ASN A 630 -3.28 -8.84 18.49
N VAL A 631 -3.09 -7.66 17.91
CA VAL A 631 -1.85 -6.87 18.02
C VAL A 631 -1.81 -5.97 19.27
N GLY A 632 -2.85 -5.99 20.10
CA GLY A 632 -2.89 -5.35 21.42
C GLY A 632 -3.60 -4.00 21.49
N PHE A 633 -4.34 -3.58 20.45
CA PHE A 633 -5.17 -2.37 20.52
C PHE A 633 -6.56 -2.69 21.09
N ASN A 634 -7.11 -1.75 21.84
CA ASN A 634 -8.49 -1.85 22.31
C ASN A 634 -9.45 -1.58 21.14
N THR A 635 -10.47 -2.41 21.01
CA THR A 635 -11.50 -2.31 19.97
C THR A 635 -12.88 -2.16 20.61
N THR A 636 -13.73 -1.31 20.02
CA THR A 636 -15.12 -1.11 20.43
C THR A 636 -16.08 -1.38 19.26
N ILE A 637 -17.38 -1.28 19.51
CA ILE A 637 -18.41 -1.37 18.47
C ILE A 637 -18.20 -0.31 17.37
N THR A 638 -17.52 0.81 17.68
CA THR A 638 -17.19 1.85 16.69
C THR A 638 -16.21 1.33 15.64
N ASP A 639 -15.34 0.38 15.96
CA ASP A 639 -14.48 -0.26 14.96
C ASP A 639 -15.32 -1.00 13.92
N LEU A 640 -16.30 -1.80 14.35
CA LEU A 640 -17.23 -2.51 13.47
C LEU A 640 -18.06 -1.53 12.62
N TRP A 641 -18.53 -0.44 13.24
CA TRP A 641 -19.25 0.63 12.54
C TRP A 641 -18.39 1.32 11.47
N GLY A 642 -17.18 1.72 11.81
CA GLY A 642 -16.25 2.36 10.88
C GLY A 642 -15.87 1.46 9.70
N ARG A 643 -15.73 0.14 9.94
CA ARG A 643 -15.54 -0.83 8.85
C ARG A 643 -16.77 -0.93 7.96
N GLY A 644 -17.98 -1.01 8.53
CA GLY A 644 -19.21 -1.05 7.74
C GLY A 644 -19.41 0.19 6.86
N LEU A 645 -19.15 1.39 7.40
CA LEU A 645 -19.14 2.64 6.62
C LEU A 645 -18.14 2.58 5.46
N SER A 646 -17.01 1.91 5.66
CA SER A 646 -15.96 1.86 4.65
C SER A 646 -16.36 1.13 3.37
N PHE A 647 -17.17 0.08 3.49
CA PHE A 647 -17.67 -0.67 2.33
C PHE A 647 -18.64 0.13 1.47
N GLN A 648 -19.31 1.14 2.05
CA GLN A 648 -20.27 1.97 1.31
C GLN A 648 -19.69 3.31 0.84
N LEU A 649 -18.73 3.86 1.56
CA LEU A 649 -18.24 5.22 1.32
C LEU A 649 -16.91 5.29 0.61
N PHE A 650 -16.13 4.21 0.55
CA PHE A 650 -14.79 4.20 -0.03
C PHE A 650 -14.68 3.13 -1.11
N ASN A 651 -14.13 3.51 -2.26
CA ASN A 651 -13.97 2.61 -3.40
C ASN A 651 -12.79 1.64 -3.18
N ALA A 652 -12.98 0.61 -2.34
CA ALA A 652 -12.07 -0.52 -2.17
C ALA A 652 -12.84 -1.84 -2.07
N LYS A 653 -12.30 -2.88 -2.71
CA LYS A 653 -12.89 -4.22 -2.80
C LYS A 653 -13.23 -4.84 -1.43
N ASP A 654 -12.41 -4.56 -0.42
CA ASP A 654 -12.55 -5.08 0.95
C ASP A 654 -12.83 -3.94 1.97
N GLY A 655 -13.36 -2.80 1.53
CA GLY A 655 -13.62 -1.66 2.42
C GLY A 655 -12.35 -0.97 2.96
N GLY A 656 -11.20 -1.08 2.29
CA GLY A 656 -10.06 -0.18 2.51
C GLY A 656 -8.85 -0.63 3.35
N PRO A 657 -8.77 -1.81 4.01
CA PRO A 657 -7.54 -2.39 4.50
C PRO A 657 -7.06 -3.37 3.42
N SER A 658 -6.02 -2.98 2.72
CA SER A 658 -5.52 -3.77 1.60
C SER A 658 -4.88 -5.06 2.12
N LYS A 659 -5.60 -6.19 2.08
CA LYS A 659 -4.97 -7.53 2.06
C LYS A 659 -4.18 -7.76 0.76
N ASP A 660 -4.42 -6.95 -0.27
CA ASP A 660 -3.82 -7.08 -1.60
C ASP A 660 -3.11 -5.78 -2.03
N ARG A 661 -1.80 -5.68 -1.71
CA ARG A 661 -0.91 -4.59 -2.14
C ARG A 661 -0.58 -4.65 -3.64
N SER A 662 -1.46 -5.21 -4.47
CA SER A 662 -1.27 -5.29 -5.91
C SER A 662 -1.68 -3.98 -6.60
N LEU A 663 -0.81 -3.52 -7.49
CA LEU A 663 -0.95 -2.29 -8.28
C LEU A 663 -2.20 -2.38 -9.18
N ILE A 664 -3.23 -1.58 -8.90
CA ILE A 664 -4.31 -1.36 -9.87
C ILE A 664 -3.79 -0.33 -10.88
N THR A 665 -3.70 -0.74 -12.15
CA THR A 665 -3.28 0.14 -13.24
C THR A 665 -4.52 0.81 -13.83
N LEU A 666 -4.77 2.07 -13.46
CA LEU A 666 -5.69 2.95 -14.19
C LEU A 666 -4.85 3.99 -14.93
N GLY A 667 -5.04 4.06 -16.26
CA GLY A 667 -4.29 4.86 -17.23
C GLY A 667 -3.43 6.00 -16.66
N PHE A 668 -2.11 5.86 -16.81
CA PHE A 668 -1.06 6.86 -16.53
C PHE A 668 -0.88 7.35 -15.08
N LEU A 669 -1.65 6.89 -14.09
CA LEU A 669 -1.48 7.27 -12.68
C LEU A 669 -1.23 6.04 -11.80
N LEU A 670 -0.06 5.99 -11.16
CA LEU A 670 0.29 4.95 -10.17
C LEU A 670 -0.42 5.25 -8.85
N ILE A 671 -1.57 4.60 -8.59
CA ILE A 671 -2.19 4.61 -7.26
C ILE A 671 -1.84 3.27 -6.58
N ARG A 672 -1.12 3.34 -5.45
CA ARG A 672 -0.95 2.20 -4.55
C ARG A 672 -2.34 1.85 -3.99
N SER A 673 -2.74 0.58 -3.97
CA SER A 673 -3.81 0.11 -3.08
C SER A 673 -3.31 0.19 -1.64
N GLY A 674 -3.18 1.40 -1.13
CA GLY A 674 -2.82 1.68 0.25
C GLY A 674 -4.06 1.59 1.12
N ASP A 675 -3.86 1.23 2.40
CA ASP A 675 -4.90 1.40 3.41
C ASP A 675 -5.41 2.86 3.33
N TYR A 676 -6.72 3.06 3.15
CA TYR A 676 -7.29 4.40 3.11
C TYR A 676 -7.23 4.99 4.52
N THR A 677 -6.16 5.73 4.80
CA THR A 677 -5.97 6.46 6.06
C THR A 677 -6.19 7.95 5.83
N PHE A 678 -6.63 8.66 6.86
CA PHE A 678 -6.86 10.09 6.78
C PHE A 678 -5.55 10.87 6.58
N SER A 679 -4.44 10.39 7.16
CA SER A 679 -3.09 10.95 6.96
C SER A 679 -2.51 10.74 5.57
N ASN A 680 -2.93 9.71 4.83
CA ASN A 680 -2.50 9.49 3.45
C ASN A 680 -3.06 10.53 2.48
N LEU A 681 -4.04 11.35 2.88
CA LEU A 681 -4.50 12.49 2.07
C LEU A 681 -3.36 13.47 1.75
N THR A 682 -2.35 13.56 2.61
CA THR A 682 -1.13 14.34 2.38
C THR A 682 -0.32 13.89 1.15
N GLN A 683 -0.57 12.68 0.65
CA GLN A 683 0.07 12.11 -0.55
C GLN A 683 -0.78 12.28 -1.81
N ASN A 684 -2.02 12.79 -1.69
CA ASN A 684 -2.90 13.01 -2.84
C ASN A 684 -2.47 14.26 -3.62
N GLY A 685 -2.28 14.14 -4.94
CA GLY A 685 -1.76 15.23 -5.77
C GLY A 685 -2.60 16.52 -5.77
N ALA A 686 -3.94 16.42 -5.68
CA ALA A 686 -4.81 17.59 -5.64
C ALA A 686 -4.85 18.24 -4.23
N PHE A 687 -4.66 17.45 -3.16
CA PHE A 687 -4.44 18.01 -1.82
C PHE A 687 -3.05 18.66 -1.69
N GLN A 688 -1.99 17.99 -2.17
CA GLN A 688 -0.61 18.53 -2.17
C GLN A 688 -0.47 19.85 -2.92
N SER A 689 -1.19 19.99 -4.03
CA SER A 689 -1.25 21.23 -4.82
C SER A 689 -2.29 22.23 -4.31
N ALA A 690 -2.91 21.97 -3.15
CA ALA A 690 -3.91 22.80 -2.48
C ALA A 690 -5.11 23.16 -3.37
N GLN A 691 -5.53 22.27 -4.27
CA GLN A 691 -6.67 22.48 -5.18
C GLN A 691 -8.03 22.29 -4.51
N VAL A 692 -8.08 21.58 -3.38
CA VAL A 692 -9.28 21.38 -2.57
C VAL A 692 -9.15 22.03 -1.18
N PRO A 693 -10.26 22.30 -0.47
CA PRO A 693 -10.20 22.80 0.91
C PRO A 693 -9.50 21.79 1.85
N LEU A 694 -9.03 22.26 3.00
CA LEU A 694 -8.54 21.38 4.05
C LEU A 694 -9.72 20.65 4.72
N PRO A 695 -9.80 19.30 4.66
CA PRO A 695 -10.85 18.56 5.34
C PRO A 695 -10.53 18.47 6.85
N ILE A 696 -11.55 18.71 7.68
CA ILE A 696 -11.44 18.56 9.13
C ILE A 696 -12.66 17.77 9.63
N ILE A 697 -12.41 16.68 10.35
CA ILE A 697 -13.44 15.89 11.02
C ILE A 697 -13.47 16.25 12.51
N VAL A 698 -14.67 16.37 13.07
CA VAL A 698 -14.86 16.73 14.48
C VAL A 698 -15.42 15.55 15.27
N ALA A 699 -14.86 15.33 16.46
CA ALA A 699 -15.34 14.41 17.48
C ALA A 699 -15.27 15.09 18.86
N ILE A 700 -15.94 14.54 19.86
CA ILE A 700 -15.91 15.10 21.23
C ILE A 700 -15.34 14.07 22.19
N GLU A 701 -14.56 14.52 23.17
CA GLU A 701 -14.09 13.66 24.25
C GLU A 701 -15.21 13.38 25.26
N ARG A 702 -15.48 12.09 25.51
CA ARG A 702 -16.43 11.65 26.54
C ARG A 702 -15.82 10.52 27.36
N PRO A 703 -15.28 10.82 28.55
CA PRO A 703 -14.87 9.79 29.49
C PRO A 703 -16.04 8.88 29.90
N PRO A 704 -15.78 7.60 30.25
CA PRO A 704 -16.83 6.69 30.70
C PRO A 704 -17.63 7.27 31.88
N ASN A 705 -18.96 7.04 31.87
CA ASN A 705 -19.91 7.50 32.89
C ASN A 705 -20.06 9.04 33.03
N GLN A 706 -19.59 9.83 32.06
CA GLN A 706 -19.77 11.28 32.05
C GLN A 706 -20.93 11.70 31.14
N LEU A 707 -21.82 12.56 31.64
CA LEU A 707 -22.82 13.24 30.81
C LEU A 707 -22.15 14.43 30.09
N LEU A 708 -22.30 14.48 28.76
CA LEU A 708 -21.86 15.62 27.96
C LEU A 708 -22.82 16.79 28.11
N ILE A 709 -22.27 17.94 28.48
CA ILE A 709 -22.93 19.24 28.48
C ILE A 709 -22.00 20.27 27.84
N LEU A 710 -22.55 21.38 27.36
CA LEU A 710 -21.79 22.42 26.67
C LEU A 710 -20.56 22.94 27.43
N GLU A 711 -20.59 22.92 28.76
CA GLU A 711 -19.53 23.44 29.64
C GLU A 711 -18.38 22.45 29.90
N ASN A 712 -18.57 21.16 29.61
CA ASN A 712 -17.59 20.11 29.92
C ASN A 712 -17.11 19.33 28.68
N SER A 713 -17.64 19.61 27.48
CA SER A 713 -17.21 18.97 26.24
C SER A 713 -15.90 19.57 25.72
N SER A 714 -14.92 18.73 25.43
CA SER A 714 -13.70 19.10 24.69
C SER A 714 -13.83 18.63 23.25
N ILE A 715 -13.73 19.57 22.31
CA ILE A 715 -13.91 19.32 20.88
C ILE A 715 -12.56 18.94 20.28
N TYR A 716 -12.46 17.73 19.74
CA TYR A 716 -11.28 17.25 19.04
C TYR A 716 -11.45 17.40 17.54
N GLU A 717 -10.38 17.88 16.91
CA GLU A 717 -10.26 18.06 15.47
C GLU A 717 -9.32 16.99 14.93
N ILE A 718 -9.68 16.41 13.79
CA ILE A 718 -8.87 15.44 13.05
C ILE A 718 -8.69 16.02 11.64
N ASN A 719 -7.45 16.41 11.31
CA ASN A 719 -7.06 16.86 9.98
C ASN A 719 -5.97 15.92 9.41
N PRO A 720 -5.58 16.00 8.12
CA PRO A 720 -4.62 15.07 7.52
C PRO A 720 -3.24 14.98 8.20
N TRP A 721 -2.86 15.97 9.00
CA TRP A 721 -1.57 16.00 9.69
C TRP A 721 -1.66 15.61 11.16
N GLU A 722 -2.76 15.94 11.83
CA GLU A 722 -2.82 15.90 13.28
C GLU A 722 -4.23 15.70 13.85
N ILE A 723 -4.25 15.19 15.08
CA ILE A 723 -5.42 15.07 15.94
C ILE A 723 -5.16 15.79 17.25
N GLY A 724 -6.14 16.56 17.73
CA GLY A 724 -5.99 17.28 18.99
C GLY A 724 -7.12 18.25 19.25
N THR A 725 -6.93 19.12 20.23
CA THR A 725 -7.94 20.07 20.66
C THR A 725 -7.33 21.42 21.03
N PHE A 726 -8.05 22.49 20.69
CA PHE A 726 -7.79 23.84 21.22
C PHE A 726 -8.43 24.03 22.61
N ASP A 727 -9.33 23.15 23.03
CA ASP A 727 -9.98 23.23 24.32
C ASP A 727 -9.02 22.76 25.45
N PRO A 728 -8.94 23.50 26.57
CA PRO A 728 -8.26 23.07 27.77
C PRO A 728 -9.03 21.91 28.43
N PRO A 729 -8.34 21.08 29.21
CA PRO A 729 -6.96 21.26 29.66
C PRO A 729 -5.89 20.57 28.78
N THR A 730 -6.27 19.84 27.74
CA THR A 730 -5.31 19.17 26.85
C THR A 730 -4.56 20.18 25.99
N THR A 731 -5.27 21.08 25.28
CA THR A 731 -4.70 22.17 24.47
C THR A 731 -3.49 21.77 23.62
N ALA A 732 -3.53 20.61 22.95
CA ALA A 732 -2.41 20.05 22.21
C ALA A 732 -2.85 19.20 21.01
N PHE A 733 -1.90 19.00 20.09
CA PHE A 733 -2.08 18.23 18.86
C PHE A 733 -0.96 17.22 18.68
N ALA A 734 -1.32 16.01 18.24
CA ALA A 734 -0.40 14.91 17.97
C ALA A 734 -0.40 14.55 16.48
N PRO A 735 0.72 14.12 15.90
CA PRO A 735 0.81 13.70 14.50
C PRO A 735 -0.12 12.51 14.21
N LEU A 736 -1.09 12.71 13.31
CA LEU A 736 -2.16 11.74 13.05
C LEU A 736 -1.60 10.42 12.50
N GLN A 737 -0.65 10.51 11.57
CA GLN A 737 0.00 9.34 10.96
C GLN A 737 0.59 8.37 11.99
N TYR A 738 0.99 8.87 13.16
CA TYR A 738 1.67 8.10 14.20
C TYR A 738 0.84 7.93 15.48
N VAL A 739 -0.44 8.32 15.48
CA VAL A 739 -1.28 8.37 16.68
C VAL A 739 -1.40 7.03 17.42
N GLY A 740 -1.29 5.90 16.71
CA GLY A 740 -1.30 4.56 17.31
C GLY A 740 -0.01 4.20 18.07
N SER A 741 1.01 5.05 18.06
CA SER A 741 2.30 4.81 18.72
C SER A 741 2.21 5.00 20.23
N ASN A 742 3.17 4.44 20.96
CA ASN A 742 3.26 4.61 22.41
C ASN A 742 3.91 5.95 22.78
N PHE A 743 3.11 7.01 22.85
CA PHE A 743 3.54 8.32 23.35
C PHE A 743 3.65 8.32 24.88
N SER A 744 4.67 9.02 25.39
CA SER A 744 4.80 9.30 26.82
C SER A 744 5.47 10.66 27.01
N GLY A 745 4.84 11.55 27.77
CA GLY A 745 5.37 12.90 27.99
C GLY A 745 5.39 13.75 26.72
N GLY A 746 4.57 13.40 25.72
CA GLY A 746 4.45 14.12 24.45
C GLY A 746 5.43 13.73 23.35
N ILE A 747 6.18 12.63 23.51
CA ILE A 747 7.08 12.09 22.47
C ILE A 747 6.99 10.56 22.42
N VAL A 748 7.27 9.97 21.27
CA VAL A 748 7.50 8.52 21.16
C VAL A 748 8.91 8.20 21.67
N LEU A 749 9.03 7.47 22.77
CA LEU A 749 10.31 7.22 23.47
C LEU A 749 11.36 6.51 22.58
N GLU A 750 12.63 6.81 22.80
CA GLU A 750 13.75 6.12 22.12
C GLU A 750 13.70 4.60 22.31
N GLY A 751 13.98 3.85 21.25
CA GLY A 751 13.92 2.39 21.23
C GLY A 751 12.53 1.79 20.99
N GLN A 752 11.46 2.60 20.92
CA GLN A 752 10.13 2.15 20.51
C GLN A 752 9.93 2.31 18.99
N SER A 753 9.11 1.45 18.39
CA SER A 753 8.64 1.56 17.00
C SER A 753 7.46 2.53 16.87
N CYS A 754 7.29 3.10 15.67
CA CYS A 754 6.16 3.96 15.36
C CYS A 754 5.08 3.13 14.68
N VAL A 755 3.84 3.31 15.11
CA VAL A 755 2.68 2.66 14.52
C VAL A 755 2.02 3.65 13.57
N SER A 756 1.81 3.24 12.32
CA SER A 756 1.05 4.00 11.33
C SER A 756 -0.15 3.21 10.82
N GLY A 757 -1.15 3.92 10.30
CA GLY A 757 -2.38 3.31 9.78
C GLY A 757 -3.48 3.08 10.82
N PHE A 758 -3.30 3.54 12.06
CA PHE A 758 -4.35 3.54 13.08
C PHE A 758 -5.53 4.45 12.67
N ASP A 759 -5.23 5.53 11.95
CA ASP A 759 -6.13 6.53 11.41
C ASP A 759 -6.84 6.09 10.12
N ASN A 760 -7.26 4.83 10.06
CA ASN A 760 -8.09 4.32 8.97
C ASN A 760 -9.30 5.23 8.77
N MET A 761 -9.57 5.61 7.52
CA MET A 761 -10.60 6.59 7.13
C MET A 761 -11.97 6.21 7.70
N GLY A 762 -12.34 4.93 7.62
CA GLY A 762 -13.56 4.38 8.20
C GLY A 762 -13.64 4.56 9.70
N PHE A 763 -12.54 4.30 10.41
CA PHE A 763 -12.47 4.53 11.84
C PHE A 763 -12.57 6.01 12.21
N VAL A 764 -11.95 6.92 11.45
CA VAL A 764 -12.04 8.38 11.66
C VAL A 764 -13.48 8.88 11.53
N VAL A 765 -14.16 8.57 10.42
CA VAL A 765 -15.56 8.98 10.23
C VAL A 765 -16.51 8.20 11.13
N GLY A 766 -16.17 6.96 11.48
CA GLY A 766 -16.89 6.13 12.46
C GLY A 766 -16.84 6.71 13.87
N THR A 767 -15.68 7.19 14.33
CA THR A 767 -15.53 7.92 15.59
C THR A 767 -16.40 9.17 15.62
N SER A 768 -16.41 9.95 14.54
CA SER A 768 -17.25 11.15 14.41
C SER A 768 -18.75 10.83 14.33
N SER A 769 -19.13 9.55 14.19
CA SER A 769 -20.51 9.08 14.05
C SER A 769 -20.86 7.92 14.99
N SER A 770 -20.20 7.83 16.15
CA SER A 770 -20.35 6.71 17.09
C SER A 770 -21.77 6.57 17.66
N LEU A 771 -22.61 7.61 17.57
CA LEU A 771 -24.03 7.58 17.91
C LEU A 771 -24.79 6.42 17.21
N PHE A 772 -24.32 6.02 16.02
CA PHE A 772 -24.93 4.97 15.21
C PHE A 772 -24.53 3.55 15.60
N ASN A 773 -23.66 3.37 16.61
CA ASN A 773 -23.30 2.07 17.14
C ASN A 773 -24.52 1.22 17.56
N GLN A 774 -25.61 1.88 17.95
CA GLN A 774 -26.88 1.24 18.31
C GLN A 774 -27.56 0.52 17.12
N ALA A 775 -27.19 0.83 15.87
CA ALA A 775 -27.72 0.15 14.69
C ALA A 775 -27.43 -1.36 14.70
N TYR A 776 -26.35 -1.79 15.37
CA TYR A 776 -26.01 -3.21 15.51
C TYR A 776 -26.83 -3.97 16.56
N LEU A 777 -27.69 -3.30 17.35
CA LEU A 777 -28.61 -3.98 18.27
C LEU A 777 -29.64 -4.86 17.53
N GLN A 778 -29.84 -4.64 16.23
CA GLN A 778 -30.74 -5.42 15.40
C GLN A 778 -30.12 -6.73 14.87
N VAL A 779 -28.81 -6.93 15.05
CA VAL A 779 -28.07 -8.10 14.51
C VAL A 779 -28.59 -9.43 15.07
N ASN A 780 -29.08 -9.45 16.32
CA ASN A 780 -29.66 -10.67 16.91
C ASN A 780 -30.92 -11.18 16.21
N ASN A 781 -31.55 -10.35 15.37
CA ASN A 781 -32.74 -10.71 14.60
C ASN A 781 -32.41 -11.17 13.16
N THR A 782 -31.13 -11.34 12.82
CA THR A 782 -30.68 -11.68 11.46
C THR A 782 -30.29 -13.16 11.30
N SER A 783 -30.19 -13.64 10.05
CA SER A 783 -29.82 -15.02 9.71
C SER A 783 -28.30 -15.24 9.58
N LEU A 784 -27.50 -14.60 10.44
CA LEU A 784 -26.03 -14.66 10.40
C LEU A 784 -25.45 -15.92 11.08
N PRO A 785 -24.21 -16.33 10.74
CA PRO A 785 -23.51 -17.40 11.45
C PRO A 785 -23.34 -17.09 12.95
N SER A 786 -23.44 -18.11 13.80
CA SER A 786 -23.37 -17.94 15.27
C SER A 786 -22.08 -17.26 15.74
N ARG A 787 -20.93 -17.56 15.12
CA ARG A 787 -19.64 -16.92 15.43
C ARG A 787 -19.70 -15.39 15.33
N VAL A 788 -20.36 -14.87 14.29
CA VAL A 788 -20.51 -13.43 14.04
C VAL A 788 -21.46 -12.83 15.07
N VAL A 789 -22.62 -13.46 15.28
CA VAL A 789 -23.62 -13.01 16.25
C VAL A 789 -23.03 -12.98 17.66
N ASP A 790 -22.27 -14.00 18.06
CA ASP A 790 -21.61 -14.09 19.35
C ASP A 790 -20.54 -13.00 19.51
N TYR A 791 -19.72 -12.74 18.48
CA TYR A 791 -18.70 -11.70 18.51
C TYR A 791 -19.30 -10.30 18.65
N VAL A 792 -20.32 -9.98 17.82
CA VAL A 792 -21.03 -8.69 17.87
C VAL A 792 -21.79 -8.56 19.19
N SER A 793 -22.48 -9.61 19.65
CA SER A 793 -23.20 -9.62 20.93
C SER A 793 -22.27 -9.39 22.11
N ARG A 794 -21.09 -10.01 22.14
CA ARG A 794 -20.09 -9.76 23.18
C ARG A 794 -19.68 -8.28 23.23
N LYS A 795 -19.43 -7.67 22.07
CA LYS A 795 -19.11 -6.23 21.99
C LYS A 795 -20.31 -5.35 22.39
N LEU A 796 -21.55 -5.78 22.15
CA LEU A 796 -22.76 -5.07 22.59
C LEU A 796 -23.04 -5.25 24.09
N GLU A 797 -22.76 -6.42 24.68
CA GLU A 797 -22.87 -6.67 26.12
C GLU A 797 -21.85 -5.83 26.92
N GLU A 798 -20.65 -5.62 26.37
CA GLU A 798 -19.66 -4.67 26.89
C GLU A 798 -20.20 -3.21 26.93
N ILE A 799 -21.12 -2.82 26.02
CA ILE A 799 -21.79 -1.51 26.02
C ILE A 799 -22.83 -1.43 27.14
N GLY A 800 -23.68 -2.45 27.27
CA GLY A 800 -24.82 -2.47 28.19
C GLY A 800 -24.45 -2.40 29.68
N ASN A 801 -23.22 -2.81 30.04
CA ASN A 801 -22.72 -2.73 31.41
C ASN A 801 -22.04 -1.40 31.77
N GLU A 802 -21.69 -0.54 30.78
CA GLU A 802 -20.83 0.64 31.00
C GLU A 802 -21.26 1.94 30.27
N ASN A 803 -22.36 1.96 29.49
CA ASN A 803 -22.73 3.08 28.60
C ASN A 803 -21.60 3.45 27.59
N ASN A 804 -20.92 2.43 27.04
CA ASN A 804 -19.73 2.59 26.19
C ASN A 804 -20.03 2.63 24.68
N ASP A 805 -20.85 3.56 24.20
CA ASP A 805 -20.98 3.92 22.77
C ASP A 805 -19.80 4.79 22.25
N VAL A 806 -18.65 4.71 22.94
CA VAL A 806 -17.42 5.49 22.69
C VAL A 806 -16.45 4.77 21.76
N SER A 807 -15.61 5.52 21.05
CA SER A 807 -14.45 5.01 20.32
C SER A 807 -13.19 5.12 21.16
N TYR A 808 -12.34 4.09 21.14
CA TYR A 808 -11.08 4.07 21.89
C TYR A 808 -9.90 4.36 20.99
N TRP A 809 -9.34 5.55 21.14
CA TRP A 809 -8.08 5.94 20.53
C TRP A 809 -6.92 5.65 21.48
N THR A 810 -5.77 5.25 20.93
CA THR A 810 -4.52 5.34 21.67
C THR A 810 -4.31 6.81 22.06
N ASN A 811 -4.03 7.08 23.34
CA ASN A 811 -3.91 8.45 23.81
C ASN A 811 -2.48 9.00 23.58
N PRO A 812 -2.26 9.91 22.62
CA PRO A 812 -0.95 10.50 22.41
C PRO A 812 -0.56 11.50 23.52
N PHE A 813 -1.52 11.93 24.34
CA PHE A 813 -1.33 12.91 25.41
C PHE A 813 -1.00 12.27 26.77
N TYR A 814 -0.74 10.96 26.81
CA TYR A 814 -0.34 10.27 28.03
C TYR A 814 0.94 10.88 28.63
N GLN A 815 0.88 11.19 29.93
CA GLN A 815 1.90 11.92 30.70
C GLN A 815 2.28 13.31 30.17
N PHE A 816 1.56 13.88 29.21
CA PHE A 816 1.81 15.25 28.74
C PHE A 816 1.16 16.26 29.69
N ASN A 817 1.93 17.20 30.24
CA ASN A 817 1.47 18.24 31.17
C ASN A 817 0.56 17.71 32.32
N PRO A 818 1.01 16.71 33.10
CA PRO A 818 0.14 15.95 34.02
C PRO A 818 -0.44 16.76 35.18
N ALA A 819 0.08 17.96 35.44
CA ALA A 819 -0.44 18.87 36.45
C ALA A 819 -1.80 19.46 36.06
N VAL A 820 -2.08 19.60 34.76
CA VAL A 820 -3.29 20.28 34.24
C VAL A 820 -4.08 19.39 33.30
N ASN A 821 -3.42 18.61 32.45
CA ASN A 821 -4.06 17.78 31.44
C ASN A 821 -4.70 16.52 32.06
N MET A 822 -6.03 16.44 32.00
CA MET A 822 -6.78 15.28 32.52
C MET A 822 -6.45 13.98 31.77
N ASN A 823 -6.12 14.07 30.48
CA ASN A 823 -5.74 12.93 29.66
C ASN A 823 -4.34 12.39 29.97
N ALA A 824 -3.52 13.11 30.74
CA ALA A 824 -2.17 12.66 31.07
C ALA A 824 -2.12 11.37 31.91
N LYS A 825 -3.24 10.99 32.56
CA LYS A 825 -3.31 9.84 33.47
C LYS A 825 -3.76 8.53 32.80
N ASN A 826 -4.38 8.60 31.63
CA ASN A 826 -5.00 7.46 30.96
C ASN A 826 -4.29 7.14 29.64
N ARG A 827 -4.21 5.87 29.26
CA ARG A 827 -3.61 5.43 27.98
C ARG A 827 -4.59 5.42 26.81
N ILE A 828 -5.87 5.66 27.09
CA ILE A 828 -6.97 5.65 26.13
C ILE A 828 -7.55 7.06 26.07
N LEU A 829 -7.82 7.54 24.86
CA LEU A 829 -8.56 8.76 24.58
C LEU A 829 -9.95 8.37 24.07
N PRO A 830 -11.01 8.51 24.88
CA PRO A 830 -12.36 8.13 24.49
C PRO A 830 -13.03 9.27 23.69
N LEU A 831 -13.36 9.02 22.42
CA LEU A 831 -13.99 9.99 21.54
C LEU A 831 -15.36 9.50 21.04
N VAL A 832 -16.31 10.43 20.87
CA VAL A 832 -17.68 10.18 20.40
C VAL A 832 -18.09 11.12 19.27
N ASP A 833 -19.29 10.89 18.73
CA ASP A 833 -19.93 11.74 17.74
C ASP A 833 -19.89 13.22 18.17
N GLY A 834 -19.45 14.06 17.24
CA GLY A 834 -19.26 15.49 17.47
C GLY A 834 -20.56 16.28 17.67
N GLY A 835 -21.73 15.68 17.43
CA GLY A 835 -23.03 16.34 17.61
C GLY A 835 -23.65 16.14 18.99
N GLU A 836 -23.06 15.33 19.88
CA GLU A 836 -23.67 14.97 21.16
C GLU A 836 -23.76 16.11 22.19
N ASP A 837 -22.99 17.19 22.02
CA ASP A 837 -23.05 18.36 22.89
C ASP A 837 -23.99 19.47 22.38
N LEU A 838 -24.88 19.13 21.43
CA LEU A 838 -25.79 20.03 20.71
C LEU A 838 -25.14 20.92 19.64
N GLN A 839 -23.81 20.95 19.51
CA GLN A 839 -23.12 21.70 18.45
C GLN A 839 -23.01 20.87 17.16
N ASN A 840 -24.16 20.45 16.64
CA ASN A 840 -24.27 19.54 15.51
C ASN A 840 -23.73 20.11 14.17
N ILE A 841 -23.43 21.41 14.07
CA ILE A 841 -22.67 22.02 12.98
C ILE A 841 -21.21 22.22 13.43
N PRO A 842 -20.20 21.65 12.73
CA PRO A 842 -18.78 21.69 13.14
C PRO A 842 -18.14 23.07 12.91
N LEU A 843 -18.60 24.09 13.64
CA LEU A 843 -18.12 25.47 13.53
C LEU A 843 -16.84 25.69 14.31
N HIS A 844 -16.65 24.98 15.43
CA HIS A 844 -15.53 25.20 16.34
C HIS A 844 -14.15 25.25 15.67
N PRO A 845 -13.78 24.34 14.73
CA PRO A 845 -12.50 24.45 14.04
C PRO A 845 -12.36 25.76 13.24
N LEU A 846 -13.45 26.26 12.65
CA LEU A 846 -13.44 27.46 11.82
C LEU A 846 -13.42 28.75 12.64
N LEU A 847 -13.80 28.68 13.92
CA LEU A 847 -13.83 29.83 14.83
C LEU A 847 -12.49 30.08 15.53
N GLN A 848 -11.50 29.20 15.34
CA GLN A 848 -10.20 29.32 15.97
C GLN A 848 -9.46 30.59 15.50
N PRO A 849 -9.08 31.51 16.40
CA PRO A 849 -8.43 32.77 16.01
C PRO A 849 -7.19 32.61 15.12
N PRO A 850 -6.33 31.58 15.29
CA PRO A 850 -5.20 31.34 14.38
C PRO A 850 -5.58 31.11 12.92
N ARG A 851 -6.78 30.59 12.61
CA ARG A 851 -7.24 30.30 11.24
C ARG A 851 -7.82 31.51 10.51
N LYS A 852 -8.22 32.56 11.25
CA LYS A 852 -8.72 33.83 10.70
C LYS A 852 -9.77 33.62 9.59
N VAL A 853 -10.78 32.80 9.84
CA VAL A 853 -11.88 32.58 8.88
C VAL A 853 -12.81 33.78 8.94
N ASP A 854 -13.16 34.35 7.77
CA ASP A 854 -13.98 35.55 7.66
C ASP A 854 -15.45 35.24 7.38
N VAL A 855 -15.71 34.18 6.62
CA VAL A 855 -17.06 33.77 6.21
C VAL A 855 -17.22 32.26 6.37
N ILE A 856 -18.30 31.81 7.00
CA ILE A 856 -18.60 30.39 7.17
C ILE A 856 -19.96 30.06 6.56
N PHE A 857 -19.99 29.15 5.60
CA PHE A 857 -21.22 28.55 5.08
C PHE A 857 -21.61 27.35 5.96
N ALA A 858 -22.62 27.52 6.78
CA ALA A 858 -23.09 26.52 7.74
C ALA A 858 -24.29 25.76 7.16
N VAL A 859 -24.06 24.55 6.67
CA VAL A 859 -25.09 23.66 6.11
C VAL A 859 -25.68 22.79 7.21
N ASP A 860 -26.94 23.05 7.56
CA ASP A 860 -27.60 22.45 8.71
C ASP A 860 -28.66 21.44 8.30
N SER A 861 -28.45 20.19 8.71
CA SER A 861 -29.34 19.05 8.46
C SER A 861 -29.80 18.40 9.77
N SER A 862 -29.76 19.15 10.87
CA SER A 862 -30.19 18.71 12.19
C SER A 862 -31.67 18.30 12.21
N ALA A 863 -32.01 17.36 13.10
CA ALA A 863 -33.37 16.87 13.30
C ALA A 863 -33.91 17.37 14.65
N ASP A 864 -34.05 18.68 14.78
CA ASP A 864 -34.30 19.33 16.08
C ASP A 864 -35.79 19.36 16.45
N THR A 865 -36.68 19.29 15.46
CA THR A 865 -38.12 19.20 15.70
C THR A 865 -38.53 17.79 16.14
N SER A 866 -39.53 17.68 17.03
CA SER A 866 -39.81 16.42 17.77
C SER A 866 -41.12 15.73 17.41
N SER A 867 -41.94 16.31 16.51
CA SER A 867 -43.17 15.65 16.05
C SER A 867 -42.85 14.56 15.01
N PRO A 868 -43.60 13.43 14.96
CA PRO A 868 -43.42 12.42 13.91
C PRO A 868 -43.50 13.06 12.52
N GLY A 869 -42.48 12.83 11.68
CA GLY A 869 -42.36 13.47 10.37
C GLY A 869 -41.85 14.91 10.40
N ALA A 870 -41.42 15.44 11.54
CA ALA A 870 -40.77 16.74 11.67
C ALA A 870 -39.29 16.54 12.03
N TYR A 871 -38.42 16.16 11.09
CA TYR A 871 -36.96 16.11 11.30
C TYR A 871 -36.29 17.30 10.61
N TRP A 872 -36.55 18.50 11.11
CA TRP A 872 -36.08 19.76 10.55
C TRP A 872 -35.19 20.52 11.53
N PRO A 873 -34.23 21.34 11.02
CA PRO A 873 -33.47 22.25 11.86
C PRO A 873 -34.38 23.31 12.50
N ASN A 874 -34.06 23.69 13.74
CA ASN A 874 -34.73 24.82 14.43
C ASN A 874 -33.73 25.89 14.93
N GLY A 875 -32.45 25.75 14.60
CA GLY A 875 -31.37 26.63 15.04
C GLY A 875 -30.67 26.19 16.33
N THR A 876 -30.99 25.01 16.88
CA THR A 876 -30.39 24.50 18.13
C THR A 876 -28.87 24.56 18.12
N SER A 877 -28.23 24.09 17.04
CA SER A 877 -26.77 24.10 16.95
C SER A 877 -26.16 25.50 16.94
N LEU A 878 -26.76 26.48 16.25
CA LEU A 878 -26.24 27.85 16.26
C LEU A 878 -26.39 28.50 17.64
N VAL A 879 -27.51 28.26 18.31
CA VAL A 879 -27.74 28.75 19.68
C VAL A 879 -26.75 28.13 20.65
N ALA A 880 -26.48 26.82 20.54
CA ALA A 880 -25.51 26.11 21.36
C ALA A 880 -24.08 26.66 21.19
N THR A 881 -23.63 26.85 19.95
CA THR A 881 -22.30 27.45 19.67
C THR A 881 -22.22 28.89 20.17
N TYR A 882 -23.27 29.69 20.00
CA TYR A 882 -23.33 31.04 20.56
C TYR A 882 -23.24 31.03 22.09
N GLN A 883 -23.99 30.16 22.76
CA GLN A 883 -23.93 30.02 24.22
C GLN A 883 -22.54 29.61 24.71
N ARG A 884 -21.87 28.67 24.03
CA ARG A 884 -20.49 28.28 24.35
C ARG A 884 -19.52 29.46 24.24
N SER A 885 -19.69 30.31 23.22
CA SER A 885 -18.85 31.51 23.04
C SER A 885 -18.98 32.53 24.18
N LEU A 886 -20.07 32.50 24.96
CA LEU A 886 -20.33 33.40 26.08
C LEU A 886 -19.77 32.89 27.43
N LEU A 887 -19.38 31.62 27.52
CA LEU A 887 -18.89 31.05 28.77
C LEU A 887 -17.62 31.78 29.21
N LYS A 888 -17.48 32.10 30.51
CA LYS A 888 -16.22 32.64 31.07
C LYS A 888 -15.06 31.65 30.96
N SER A 889 -15.41 30.36 31.02
CA SER A 889 -14.55 29.23 30.70
C SER A 889 -14.33 29.08 29.19
N GLY A 890 -15.18 29.72 28.38
CA GLY A 890 -15.26 29.65 26.93
C GLY A 890 -14.00 30.21 26.31
N HIS A 891 -13.05 29.29 26.14
CA HIS A 891 -11.95 29.08 25.20
C HIS A 891 -11.66 30.09 24.06
N GLY A 892 -12.02 31.36 24.21
CA GLY A 892 -11.48 32.52 23.51
C GLY A 892 -11.86 32.71 22.05
N PHE A 893 -12.96 32.15 21.54
CA PHE A 893 -13.39 32.35 20.14
C PHE A 893 -14.60 33.28 19.98
N PRO A 894 -14.58 34.22 19.01
CA PRO A 894 -15.69 35.13 18.75
C PRO A 894 -16.78 34.46 17.89
N PHE A 895 -18.06 34.73 18.21
CA PHE A 895 -19.22 34.27 17.43
C PHE A 895 -20.29 35.36 17.34
N PRO A 896 -21.00 35.54 16.20
CA PRO A 896 -22.02 36.57 16.09
C PRO A 896 -23.25 36.25 16.96
N VAL A 897 -24.01 37.29 17.28
CA VAL A 897 -25.26 37.15 18.06
C VAL A 897 -26.27 36.32 17.28
N VAL A 898 -26.82 35.30 17.93
CA VAL A 898 -27.91 34.46 17.43
C VAL A 898 -29.10 34.56 18.40
N PRO A 899 -30.34 34.73 17.91
CA PRO A 899 -31.52 34.74 18.77
C PRO A 899 -31.77 33.38 19.42
N ASP A 900 -32.58 33.35 20.49
CA ASP A 900 -33.03 32.09 21.09
C ASP A 900 -33.86 31.25 20.08
N GLN A 901 -33.96 29.93 20.34
CA GLN A 901 -34.59 28.98 19.42
C GLN A 901 -36.04 29.34 19.06
N ASN A 902 -36.84 29.85 20.01
CA ASN A 902 -38.24 30.20 19.74
C ASN A 902 -38.29 31.40 18.79
N THR A 903 -37.49 32.43 19.06
CA THR A 903 -37.37 33.60 18.18
C THR A 903 -36.81 33.20 16.81
N PHE A 904 -35.84 32.30 16.76
CA PHE A 904 -35.24 31.78 15.53
C PHE A 904 -36.28 31.19 14.57
N VAL A 905 -37.14 30.32 15.10
CA VAL A 905 -38.25 29.70 14.35
C VAL A 905 -39.34 30.71 14.02
N ASN A 906 -39.74 31.58 14.96
CA ASN A 906 -40.80 32.58 14.74
C ASN A 906 -40.44 33.58 13.62
N LEU A 907 -39.17 33.90 13.45
CA LEU A 907 -38.67 34.76 12.36
C LEU A 907 -38.48 34.00 11.04
N GLY A 908 -38.74 32.69 11.03
CA GLY A 908 -38.60 31.79 9.89
C GLY A 908 -37.16 31.59 9.43
N LEU A 909 -36.17 31.80 10.31
CA LEU A 909 -34.74 31.69 9.97
C LEU A 909 -34.33 30.25 9.64
N ASN A 910 -35.09 29.27 10.14
CA ASN A 910 -34.90 27.84 9.88
C ASN A 910 -35.50 27.36 8.53
N SER A 911 -36.04 28.27 7.71
CA SER A 911 -36.69 27.94 6.43
C SER A 911 -36.07 28.64 5.22
N LYS A 912 -35.01 29.41 5.43
CA LYS A 912 -34.36 30.22 4.40
C LYS A 912 -32.89 30.47 4.76
N PRO A 913 -32.02 30.69 3.74
CA PRO A 913 -30.68 31.20 3.98
C PRO A 913 -30.70 32.48 4.81
N THR A 914 -29.89 32.52 5.87
CA THR A 914 -29.85 33.62 6.83
C THR A 914 -28.39 34.00 7.11
N PHE A 915 -28.12 35.30 7.24
CA PHE A 915 -26.78 35.82 7.49
C PHE A 915 -26.71 36.35 8.93
N PHE A 916 -25.71 35.94 9.70
CA PHE A 916 -25.42 36.44 11.04
C PHE A 916 -24.04 37.11 11.06
N GLY A 917 -23.91 38.23 11.79
CA GLY A 917 -22.65 38.99 11.87
C GLY A 917 -22.50 40.11 10.84
N CYS A 918 -23.57 40.54 10.17
CA CYS A 918 -23.52 41.63 9.19
C CYS A 918 -23.29 43.03 9.80
N ASP A 919 -23.52 43.18 11.11
CA ASP A 919 -23.41 44.46 11.81
C ASP A 919 -22.30 44.37 12.88
N PRO A 920 -21.07 44.81 12.55
CA PRO A 920 -19.93 44.73 13.46
C PRO A 920 -20.09 45.62 14.70
N GLU A 921 -20.95 46.65 14.67
CA GLU A 921 -21.20 47.52 15.83
C GLU A 921 -21.86 46.78 16.99
N ASN A 922 -22.54 45.66 16.72
CA ASN A 922 -23.20 44.82 17.73
C ASN A 922 -22.26 43.78 18.37
N THR A 923 -20.96 43.80 18.05
CA THR A 923 -19.99 42.81 18.55
C THR A 923 -18.79 43.49 19.19
N THR A 924 -18.29 42.94 20.31
CA THR A 924 -17.13 43.47 21.04
C THR A 924 -15.78 43.06 20.44
N GLN A 925 -15.78 42.03 19.59
CA GLN A 925 -14.62 41.52 18.85
C GLN A 925 -15.06 41.17 17.42
N PRO A 926 -14.18 41.23 16.41
CA PRO A 926 -14.49 40.79 15.05
C PRO A 926 -14.98 39.34 15.05
N THR A 927 -16.16 39.09 14.46
CA THR A 927 -16.77 37.76 14.35
C THR A 927 -16.88 37.38 12.87
N PRO A 928 -16.76 36.10 12.51
CA PRO A 928 -17.00 35.68 11.13
C PRO A 928 -18.46 35.88 10.74
N LEU A 929 -18.69 36.18 9.46
CA LEU A 929 -20.01 36.17 8.85
C LEU A 929 -20.49 34.73 8.71
N ILE A 930 -21.59 34.37 9.37
CA ILE A 930 -22.19 33.04 9.24
C ILE A 930 -23.31 33.10 8.20
N VAL A 931 -23.14 32.36 7.10
CA VAL A 931 -24.17 32.09 6.09
C VAL A 931 -24.84 30.77 6.43
N TYR A 932 -25.95 30.84 7.15
CA TYR A 932 -26.70 29.68 7.61
C TYR A 932 -27.64 29.15 6.52
N LEU A 933 -27.53 27.86 6.21
CA LEU A 933 -28.27 27.16 5.16
C LEU A 933 -29.03 25.97 5.77
N PRO A 934 -30.27 26.18 6.24
CA PRO A 934 -31.06 25.12 6.84
C PRO A 934 -31.66 24.19 5.78
N ASN A 935 -31.55 22.88 6.01
CA ASN A 935 -32.34 21.88 5.30
C ASN A 935 -33.82 22.24 5.46
N SER A 936 -34.49 22.44 4.34
CA SER A 936 -35.89 22.86 4.29
C SER A 936 -36.56 22.25 3.05
N PRO A 937 -37.89 22.02 3.07
CA PRO A 937 -38.59 21.38 1.95
C PRO A 937 -38.75 22.38 0.81
N TYR A 938 -37.72 22.50 -0.02
CA TYR A 938 -37.65 23.49 -1.09
C TYR A 938 -38.13 22.91 -2.42
N THR A 939 -37.61 21.73 -2.80
CA THR A 939 -38.08 20.93 -3.94
C THR A 939 -38.44 19.50 -3.57
N TYR A 940 -38.03 19.04 -2.38
CA TYR A 940 -38.35 17.72 -1.86
C TYR A 940 -38.39 17.71 -0.32
N TYR A 941 -39.22 16.84 0.25
CA TYR A 941 -39.27 16.61 1.70
C TYR A 941 -38.08 15.71 2.14
N SER A 942 -36.95 16.35 2.39
CA SER A 942 -35.67 15.70 2.75
C SER A 942 -35.51 15.30 4.21
N ASN A 943 -36.54 15.48 5.04
CA ASN A 943 -36.60 15.15 6.46
C ASN A 943 -36.76 13.65 6.73
N ILE A 944 -35.81 12.84 6.26
CA ILE A 944 -35.73 11.42 6.63
C ILE A 944 -35.18 11.27 8.06
N SER A 945 -35.48 10.14 8.71
CA SER A 945 -34.96 9.86 10.06
C SER A 945 -33.43 9.81 10.06
N THR A 946 -32.82 10.30 11.14
CA THR A 946 -31.36 10.19 11.33
C THR A 946 -30.89 8.73 11.30
N PHE A 947 -31.71 7.81 11.82
CA PHE A 947 -31.43 6.37 11.90
C PHE A 947 -31.95 5.56 10.70
N GLN A 948 -32.43 6.22 9.64
CA GLN A 948 -32.73 5.51 8.39
C GLN A 948 -31.40 5.11 7.73
N MET A 949 -31.17 3.79 7.56
CA MET A 949 -29.89 3.24 7.08
C MET A 949 -29.87 2.82 5.61
N GLU A 950 -31.02 2.87 4.95
CA GLU A 950 -31.19 2.54 3.54
C GLU A 950 -32.06 3.60 2.84
N THR A 951 -31.78 3.90 1.57
CA THR A 951 -32.47 4.90 0.76
C THR A 951 -32.32 4.55 -0.72
N ASN A 952 -33.43 4.39 -1.44
CA ASN A 952 -33.39 4.13 -2.87
C ASN A 952 -32.84 5.34 -3.66
N ASP A 953 -32.39 5.08 -4.89
CA ASP A 953 -31.76 6.09 -5.74
C ASP A 953 -32.64 7.32 -6.03
N THR A 954 -33.95 7.12 -6.18
CA THR A 954 -34.88 8.21 -6.47
C THR A 954 -34.97 9.17 -5.28
N GLN A 955 -35.12 8.63 -4.08
CA GLN A 955 -35.13 9.41 -2.84
C GLN A 955 -33.77 10.07 -2.59
N ARG A 956 -32.66 9.34 -2.76
CA ARG A 956 -31.29 9.89 -2.65
C ARG A 956 -31.10 11.10 -3.55
N ASN A 957 -31.39 10.94 -4.85
CA ASN A 957 -31.22 11.99 -5.85
C ASN A 957 -32.11 13.21 -5.54
N SER A 958 -33.33 12.98 -5.05
CA SER A 958 -34.25 14.07 -4.68
C SER A 958 -33.79 14.86 -3.47
N ILE A 959 -33.19 14.20 -2.46
CA ILE A 959 -32.61 14.86 -1.29
C ILE A 959 -31.39 15.70 -1.68
N ILE A 960 -30.49 15.16 -2.51
CA ILE A 960 -29.33 15.90 -3.04
C ILE A 960 -29.80 17.11 -3.87
N GLN A 961 -30.81 16.94 -4.73
CA GLN A 961 -31.36 18.01 -5.52
C GLN A 961 -31.98 19.11 -4.63
N ASN A 962 -32.69 18.75 -3.56
CA ASN A 962 -33.22 19.71 -2.61
C ASN A 962 -32.12 20.52 -1.93
N GLY A 963 -31.02 19.88 -1.49
CA GLY A 963 -29.88 20.59 -0.91
C GLY A 963 -29.23 21.58 -1.89
N TYR A 964 -29.12 21.20 -3.17
CA TYR A 964 -28.66 22.08 -4.24
C TYR A 964 -29.59 23.29 -4.41
N ASP A 965 -30.90 23.06 -4.39
CA ASP A 965 -31.90 24.11 -4.59
C ASP A 965 -32.02 25.04 -3.38
N VAL A 966 -31.81 24.54 -2.15
CA VAL A 966 -31.69 25.37 -0.94
C VAL A 966 -30.48 26.32 -1.06
N ALA A 967 -29.32 25.81 -1.47
CA ALA A 967 -28.10 26.60 -1.63
C ALA A 967 -28.22 27.64 -2.76
N THR A 968 -28.95 27.34 -3.85
CA THR A 968 -29.09 28.22 -5.02
C THR A 968 -30.38 29.05 -5.05
N ARG A 969 -31.34 28.79 -4.15
CA ARG A 969 -32.70 29.35 -4.17
C ARG A 969 -33.49 29.07 -5.46
N ALA A 970 -33.14 28.01 -6.20
CA ALA A 970 -33.68 27.57 -7.51
C ALA A 970 -34.17 28.69 -8.46
N ILE A 971 -33.44 29.81 -8.57
CA ILE A 971 -33.90 31.09 -9.17
C ILE A 971 -34.39 30.98 -10.64
N LEU A 972 -34.26 29.83 -11.31
CA LEU A 972 -34.80 29.61 -12.66
C LEU A 972 -35.56 28.29 -12.96
N LYS A 973 -35.70 27.32 -12.04
CA LYS A 973 -36.05 25.93 -12.45
C LYS A 973 -37.51 25.47 -12.27
N LEU A 974 -38.24 25.85 -11.22
CA LEU A 974 -39.41 25.06 -10.82
C LEU A 974 -40.61 25.05 -11.79
N ILE A 975 -41.13 26.22 -12.20
CA ILE A 975 -42.40 26.29 -12.96
C ILE A 975 -42.19 25.90 -14.43
N THR A 976 -41.07 26.31 -15.02
CA THR A 976 -40.80 26.08 -16.44
C THR A 976 -40.54 24.60 -16.73
N TRP A 977 -39.82 23.88 -15.88
CA TRP A 977 -39.52 22.47 -16.10
C TRP A 977 -40.75 21.57 -15.83
N ALA A 978 -41.49 21.84 -14.77
CA ALA A 978 -42.67 21.06 -14.39
C ALA A 978 -43.84 21.17 -15.38
N ALA A 979 -43.92 22.26 -16.16
CA ALA A 979 -45.02 22.48 -17.11
C ALA A 979 -44.64 22.19 -18.57
N VAL A 980 -43.42 22.54 -19.01
CA VAL A 980 -43.04 22.48 -20.43
C VAL A 980 -42.72 21.05 -20.87
N GLN A 981 -42.02 20.26 -20.06
CA GLN A 981 -41.64 18.90 -20.45
C GLN A 981 -42.84 17.94 -20.59
N PRO A 982 -43.79 17.90 -19.65
CA PRO A 982 -44.98 17.05 -19.82
C PRO A 982 -45.83 17.48 -21.01
N ALA A 983 -45.97 18.78 -21.25
CA ALA A 983 -46.73 19.32 -22.38
C ALA A 983 -46.07 18.99 -23.74
N GLN A 984 -44.73 19.06 -23.84
CA GLN A 984 -44.00 18.58 -25.03
C GLN A 984 -44.14 17.07 -25.24
N TYR A 985 -44.10 16.30 -24.16
CA TYR A 985 -44.29 14.84 -24.22
C TYR A 985 -45.68 14.45 -24.75
N VAL A 986 -46.73 15.17 -24.32
CA VAL A 986 -48.11 14.95 -24.79
C VAL A 986 -48.35 15.55 -26.18
N GLY A 987 -47.43 16.39 -26.69
CA GLY A 987 -47.52 17.01 -28.02
C GLY A 987 -48.53 18.16 -28.09
N THR A 988 -48.79 18.86 -26.98
CA THR A 988 -49.76 19.96 -26.93
C THR A 988 -49.17 21.25 -27.52
N GLN A 989 -50.04 22.11 -28.05
CA GLN A 989 -49.66 23.46 -28.46
C GLN A 989 -49.52 24.35 -27.21
N MET A 990 -48.31 24.83 -26.93
CA MET A 990 -48.01 25.61 -25.72
C MET A 990 -47.80 27.09 -26.00
N PHE A 991 -48.21 27.90 -25.02
CA PHE A 991 -47.94 29.33 -24.93
C PHE A 991 -47.43 29.68 -23.53
N ILE A 992 -46.37 30.48 -23.43
CA ILE A 992 -45.69 30.78 -22.16
C ILE A 992 -45.52 32.28 -21.99
N THR A 993 -45.80 32.80 -20.80
CA THR A 993 -45.52 34.20 -20.46
C THR A 993 -44.21 34.32 -19.67
N VAL A 994 -43.39 35.31 -20.00
CA VAL A 994 -42.12 35.60 -19.30
C VAL A 994 -41.92 37.08 -19.04
N SER A 995 -41.17 37.42 -17.99
CA SER A 995 -40.97 38.80 -17.55
C SER A 995 -39.77 39.52 -18.18
N SER A 996 -38.94 38.83 -18.99
CA SER A 996 -37.75 39.42 -19.62
C SER A 996 -37.35 38.73 -20.92
N SER A 997 -36.66 39.49 -21.78
CA SER A 997 -36.09 39.00 -23.04
C SER A 997 -35.02 37.92 -22.85
N LYS A 998 -34.31 37.89 -21.71
CA LYS A 998 -33.38 36.82 -21.34
C LYS A 998 -34.10 35.48 -21.13
N LYS A 999 -35.23 35.49 -20.42
CA LYS A 999 -36.06 34.29 -20.22
C LYS A 999 -36.68 33.80 -21.53
N ARG A 1000 -37.08 34.72 -22.41
CA ARG A 1000 -37.54 34.39 -23.77
C ARG A 1000 -36.47 33.63 -24.55
N ARG A 1001 -35.23 34.14 -24.58
CA ARG A 1001 -34.12 33.47 -25.29
C ARG A 1001 -33.82 32.07 -24.73
N PHE A 1002 -33.82 31.93 -23.42
CA PHE A 1002 -33.66 30.62 -22.76
C PHE A 1002 -34.71 29.59 -23.22
N LEU A 1003 -35.98 29.99 -23.30
CA LEU A 1003 -37.05 29.10 -23.78
C LEU A 1003 -36.88 28.69 -25.25
N GLN A 1004 -36.39 29.61 -26.09
CA GLN A 1004 -36.11 29.34 -27.50
C GLN A 1004 -34.94 28.37 -27.66
N GLU A 1005 -33.83 28.61 -26.95
CA GLU A 1005 -32.60 27.81 -27.06
C GLU A 1005 -32.73 26.44 -26.39
N THR A 1006 -33.47 26.34 -25.28
CA THR A 1006 -33.53 25.13 -24.45
C THR A 1006 -34.68 24.21 -24.83
N PHE A 1007 -35.85 24.78 -25.19
CA PHE A 1007 -37.07 24.00 -25.46
C PHE A 1007 -37.54 24.14 -26.91
N GLY A 1008 -36.83 24.88 -27.76
CA GLY A 1008 -37.18 25.04 -29.18
C GLY A 1008 -38.48 25.81 -29.42
N LEU A 1009 -38.98 26.56 -28.43
CA LEU A 1009 -40.22 27.31 -28.55
C LEU A 1009 -40.06 28.48 -29.53
N ARG A 1010 -41.05 28.70 -30.38
CA ARG A 1010 -41.03 29.78 -31.36
C ARG A 1010 -41.40 31.12 -30.74
N THR A 1011 -41.02 32.22 -31.38
CA THR A 1011 -41.29 33.58 -30.89
C THR A 1011 -42.79 33.87 -30.74
N ASP A 1012 -43.64 33.29 -31.60
CA ASP A 1012 -45.11 33.37 -31.57
C ASP A 1012 -45.74 32.57 -30.41
N GLN A 1013 -44.94 31.83 -29.63
CA GLN A 1013 -45.39 31.04 -28.48
C GLN A 1013 -45.00 31.66 -27.13
N ILE A 1014 -44.28 32.80 -27.12
CA ILE A 1014 -43.73 33.39 -25.89
C ILE A 1014 -44.20 34.83 -25.73
N PHE A 1015 -44.98 35.11 -24.70
CA PHE A 1015 -45.57 36.43 -24.43
C PHE A 1015 -45.02 37.08 -23.15
N ASN A 1016 -45.41 38.34 -22.88
CA ASN A 1016 -44.93 39.08 -21.71
C ASN A 1016 -45.81 38.82 -20.48
N SER A 1017 -45.20 38.53 -19.33
CA SER A 1017 -45.92 38.25 -18.07
C SER A 1017 -46.09 39.48 -17.16
N ARG A 1018 -45.83 40.70 -17.67
CA ARG A 1018 -45.89 41.96 -16.89
C ARG A 1018 -47.00 42.90 -17.34
N ASN A 1019 -47.73 42.53 -18.38
CA ASN A 1019 -48.88 43.28 -18.88
C ASN A 1019 -49.98 42.30 -19.30
N THR A 1020 -51.14 42.82 -19.65
CA THR A 1020 -52.33 42.02 -20.02
C THR A 1020 -52.33 41.62 -21.50
N ASP A 1021 -51.47 42.22 -22.33
CA ASP A 1021 -51.41 41.99 -23.79
C ASP A 1021 -51.26 40.50 -24.17
N PHE A 1022 -50.69 39.66 -23.29
CA PHE A 1022 -50.52 38.23 -23.57
C PHE A 1022 -51.85 37.55 -23.88
N ALA A 1023 -52.96 38.01 -23.31
CA ALA A 1023 -54.25 37.38 -23.48
C ALA A 1023 -54.74 37.50 -24.94
N ASP A 1024 -54.74 38.71 -25.49
CA ASP A 1024 -55.12 38.94 -26.90
C ASP A 1024 -54.12 38.33 -27.88
N GLN A 1025 -52.83 38.37 -27.54
CA GLN A 1025 -51.78 37.72 -28.34
C GLN A 1025 -51.97 36.21 -28.39
N THR A 1026 -52.32 35.58 -27.25
CA THR A 1026 -52.61 34.14 -27.17
C THR A 1026 -53.86 33.80 -27.98
N LEU A 1027 -54.96 34.53 -27.80
CA LEU A 1027 -56.20 34.32 -28.56
C LEU A 1027 -55.98 34.48 -30.07
N THR A 1028 -55.18 35.46 -30.50
CA THR A 1028 -54.83 35.64 -31.90
C THR A 1028 -54.03 34.44 -32.44
N ALA A 1029 -53.07 33.94 -31.66
CA ALA A 1029 -52.25 32.80 -32.06
C ALA A 1029 -53.02 31.48 -32.15
N ILE A 1030 -54.18 31.37 -31.49
CA ILE A 1030 -55.08 30.21 -31.52
C ILE A 1030 -56.41 30.48 -32.23
N ASN A 1031 -56.48 31.51 -33.09
CA ASN A 1031 -57.67 31.86 -33.89
C ASN A 1031 -58.97 32.01 -33.07
N GLY A 1032 -58.87 32.49 -31.83
CA GLY A 1032 -60.01 32.76 -30.95
C GLY A 1032 -60.61 31.55 -30.23
N HIS A 1033 -60.01 30.35 -30.34
CA HIS A 1033 -60.56 29.13 -29.74
C HIS A 1033 -60.50 29.08 -28.20
N GLY A 1034 -59.62 29.86 -27.58
CA GLY A 1034 -59.35 29.78 -26.13
C GLY A 1034 -58.40 28.64 -25.76
N VAL A 1035 -57.90 28.65 -24.51
CA VAL A 1035 -56.89 27.71 -24.00
C VAL A 1035 -57.56 26.63 -23.15
N ASP A 1036 -57.33 25.35 -23.49
CA ASP A 1036 -57.96 24.20 -22.81
C ASP A 1036 -57.49 24.06 -21.35
N VAL A 1037 -56.20 24.29 -21.10
CA VAL A 1037 -55.59 24.19 -19.76
C VAL A 1037 -54.69 25.40 -19.50
N VAL A 1038 -55.02 26.19 -18.47
CA VAL A 1038 -54.23 27.34 -18.05
C VAL A 1038 -53.59 27.08 -16.69
N LEU A 1039 -52.26 26.90 -16.68
CA LEU A 1039 -51.47 26.87 -15.45
C LEU A 1039 -51.04 28.29 -15.08
N ASN A 1040 -51.61 28.87 -14.02
CA ASN A 1040 -51.49 30.29 -13.73
C ASN A 1040 -50.80 30.59 -12.38
N SER A 1041 -49.78 31.47 -12.43
CA SER A 1041 -49.15 32.09 -11.25
C SER A 1041 -49.39 33.60 -11.17
N LEU A 1042 -49.96 34.22 -12.20
CA LEU A 1042 -50.19 35.66 -12.30
C LEU A 1042 -51.32 36.12 -11.37
N THR A 1043 -51.29 37.39 -10.97
CA THR A 1043 -52.18 37.96 -9.95
C THR A 1043 -52.84 39.26 -10.42
N GLY A 1044 -53.91 39.71 -9.74
CA GLY A 1044 -54.65 40.93 -10.10
C GLY A 1044 -55.23 40.86 -11.52
N ASP A 1045 -55.16 41.97 -12.27
CA ASP A 1045 -55.70 42.08 -13.64
C ASP A 1045 -55.19 40.97 -14.59
N MET A 1046 -53.96 40.49 -14.39
CA MET A 1046 -53.40 39.40 -15.19
C MET A 1046 -54.05 38.04 -14.88
N LEU A 1047 -54.55 37.82 -13.66
CA LEU A 1047 -55.36 36.64 -13.34
C LEU A 1047 -56.71 36.68 -14.06
N GLU A 1048 -57.36 37.85 -14.09
CA GLU A 1048 -58.63 38.03 -14.79
C GLU A 1048 -58.49 37.76 -16.29
N GLU A 1049 -57.42 38.27 -16.90
CA GLU A 1049 -57.11 38.01 -18.30
C GLU A 1049 -56.76 36.54 -18.57
N SER A 1050 -56.03 35.88 -17.68
CA SER A 1050 -55.79 34.43 -17.76
C SER A 1050 -57.09 33.61 -17.70
N LEU A 1051 -58.12 34.08 -16.96
CA LEU A 1051 -59.44 33.45 -16.90
C LEU A 1051 -60.25 33.70 -18.17
N ARG A 1052 -60.14 34.90 -18.75
CA ARG A 1052 -60.84 35.30 -19.98
C ARG A 1052 -60.49 34.37 -21.14
N ILE A 1053 -59.21 34.03 -21.29
CA ILE A 1053 -58.72 33.27 -22.45
C ILE A 1053 -58.98 31.76 -22.39
N ILE A 1054 -59.56 31.21 -21.32
CA ILE A 1054 -59.86 29.77 -21.21
C ILE A 1054 -60.92 29.39 -22.25
N ALA A 1055 -60.79 28.22 -22.88
CA ALA A 1055 -61.78 27.66 -23.80
C ALA A 1055 -63.05 27.18 -23.07
N ASP A 1056 -64.13 26.96 -23.81
CA ASP A 1056 -65.35 26.36 -23.26
C ASP A 1056 -65.05 24.96 -22.68
N GLY A 1057 -65.43 24.72 -21.43
CA GLY A 1057 -65.11 23.49 -20.71
C GLY A 1057 -63.66 23.37 -20.22
N GLY A 1058 -62.83 24.40 -20.42
CA GLY A 1058 -61.42 24.39 -20.05
C GLY A 1058 -61.15 24.46 -18.54
N VAL A 1059 -59.89 24.26 -18.16
CA VAL A 1059 -59.46 24.15 -16.76
C VAL A 1059 -58.37 25.18 -16.44
N MET A 1060 -58.57 25.96 -15.38
CA MET A 1060 -57.49 26.76 -14.77
C MET A 1060 -56.96 26.07 -13.52
N VAL A 1061 -55.64 25.88 -13.49
CA VAL A 1061 -54.88 25.42 -12.33
C VAL A 1061 -54.11 26.62 -11.77
N LYS A 1062 -54.53 27.13 -10.61
CA LYS A 1062 -53.88 28.25 -9.93
C LYS A 1062 -52.84 27.73 -8.94
N ILE A 1063 -51.57 28.10 -9.16
CA ILE A 1063 -50.44 27.70 -8.31
C ILE A 1063 -49.98 28.79 -7.34
N SER A 1064 -50.43 30.04 -7.53
CA SER A 1064 -50.10 31.16 -6.63
C SER A 1064 -51.26 31.45 -5.67
N LYS A 1065 -50.96 31.56 -4.37
CA LYS A 1065 -51.95 31.84 -3.32
C LYS A 1065 -52.14 33.33 -3.03
N LYS A 1066 -51.38 34.23 -3.66
CA LYS A 1066 -51.36 35.66 -3.29
C LYS A 1066 -52.76 36.30 -3.29
N ASP A 1067 -53.50 36.24 -4.40
CA ASP A 1067 -54.87 36.81 -4.47
C ASP A 1067 -55.87 36.13 -3.53
N ILE A 1068 -55.66 34.83 -3.25
CA ILE A 1068 -56.51 34.05 -2.35
C ILE A 1068 -56.30 34.51 -0.91
N LEU A 1069 -55.04 34.71 -0.51
CA LEU A 1069 -54.66 35.21 0.82
C LEU A 1069 -55.04 36.68 1.00
N ASP A 1070 -54.89 37.48 -0.05
CA ASP A 1070 -55.25 38.90 -0.09
C ASP A 1070 -56.78 39.12 -0.19
N ARG A 1071 -57.57 38.03 -0.28
CA ARG A 1071 -59.05 38.01 -0.37
C ARG A 1071 -59.61 38.86 -1.52
N ASN A 1072 -58.92 38.85 -2.66
CA ASN A 1072 -59.34 39.55 -3.86
C ASN A 1072 -60.56 38.87 -4.51
N LYS A 1073 -61.32 39.64 -5.30
CA LYS A 1073 -62.51 39.14 -6.01
C LYS A 1073 -62.09 38.41 -7.29
N LEU A 1074 -62.88 37.41 -7.69
CA LEU A 1074 -62.74 36.70 -8.96
C LEU A 1074 -63.97 36.98 -9.84
N PRO A 1075 -63.82 37.34 -11.12
CA PRO A 1075 -64.95 37.51 -12.02
C PRO A 1075 -65.65 36.17 -12.24
N ILE A 1076 -66.98 36.15 -12.05
CA ILE A 1076 -67.79 34.94 -12.21
C ILE A 1076 -68.25 34.71 -13.66
N THR A 1077 -68.17 35.74 -14.51
CA THR A 1077 -68.63 35.67 -15.91
C THR A 1077 -68.02 34.48 -16.67
N PRO A 1078 -66.69 34.21 -16.62
CA PRO A 1078 -66.09 33.13 -17.40
C PRO A 1078 -66.64 31.72 -17.11
N PHE A 1079 -67.32 31.51 -15.98
CA PHE A 1079 -67.89 30.22 -15.58
C PHE A 1079 -69.19 29.86 -16.33
N ASP A 1080 -69.80 30.79 -17.08
CA ASP A 1080 -70.92 30.47 -17.98
C ASP A 1080 -70.53 29.54 -19.14
N ARG A 1081 -69.22 29.49 -19.46
CA ARG A 1081 -68.59 28.57 -20.43
C ARG A 1081 -68.22 27.20 -19.84
N ASN A 1082 -68.76 26.86 -18.66
CA ASN A 1082 -68.53 25.58 -17.98
C ASN A 1082 -67.04 25.29 -17.67
N ILE A 1083 -66.24 26.33 -17.41
CA ILE A 1083 -64.83 26.17 -17.04
C ILE A 1083 -64.68 25.69 -15.59
N SER A 1084 -63.57 25.03 -15.29
CA SER A 1084 -63.20 24.62 -13.93
C SER A 1084 -62.02 25.44 -13.40
N PHE A 1085 -62.07 25.81 -12.12
CA PHE A 1085 -60.97 26.48 -11.42
C PHE A 1085 -60.52 25.61 -10.23
N SER A 1086 -59.25 25.24 -10.22
CA SER A 1086 -58.64 24.49 -9.12
C SER A 1086 -57.41 25.23 -8.61
N ALA A 1087 -57.47 25.68 -7.36
CA ALA A 1087 -56.28 26.11 -6.64
C ALA A 1087 -55.61 24.86 -6.06
N VAL A 1088 -54.34 24.66 -6.42
CA VAL A 1088 -53.54 23.52 -5.97
C VAL A 1088 -52.41 24.02 -5.06
N ASP A 1089 -52.10 23.24 -4.03
CA ASP A 1089 -51.05 23.50 -3.04
C ASP A 1089 -50.01 22.38 -3.07
#